data_AF-A0A0F0GU96-F1
#
_entry.id   AF-A0A0F0GU96-F1
#
_cell.length_a   1.000
_cell.length_b   1.000
_cell.length_c   1.000
_cell.angle_alpha   90.00
_cell.angle_beta   90.00
_cell.angle_gamma   90.00
#
_symmetry.space_group_name_H-M   'P 1'
#
loop_
_entity.id
_entity.type
_entity.pdbx_description
1 polymer ?
#
loop_
_entity_poly.entity_id
_entity_poly.type
_entity_poly.pdbx_seq_one_letter_code
_entity_poly.pdbx_strand_id
1 'polypeptide(L)'
;MRQRTLLIALSAVAIVAAAGIAIVLQPDEAAVQQQQPGFTVSFAAAESALGEDRENQLRDWARIGLASHLDLDTQKMRDAFFDALPIRDNGFADLTRQPTGPGRSLLHQDTLHLLIPRDDSNDKRTAGLLLDQHRTDTGTDPAEVQLHRYEIRDTTIVITDEDTQSTNDFRAQNGYVAERVDDGLGKFLTKAKHLSTLELRGREVWAGGWNWPGPDVTAEDISVLQRAYAKHDPPAFSLDPPAVAPTLEDIEAALKNVPEETIDQLLAGEVDRELIWAGLVDQATPDELTANGLPTDRTDLWTMLNILEGRPLYNEARYEGGIGGTELGMTLFYTDLIAKQWVDGVGDGVPTITGFVPDSKAVTPPAHCATSSTTESGRLWFGQNDKAFNFTNDKASLGAQSTRLFSRSDGEEGEVEPSYSFGRGLHWWDEHYQQVADHEAQYARLDQVMRWSGALEWLQSKGKQLPETEPKNDLKFADWYRDRTDLKERGDVRPVQPPSAKQEAVLTKPSKAYRDCGFYGVRGGVSLGDGIARVGDGYQADLPAPVRRAGPTDKSSTLNNGTGKITEVTVDNRHEVVDRVERTLTTSNGTARTETRATGREVIPLGDLKVMQPGTNVRELATTLKADRGKIDYRVDYQGNHLGTLTTARSRSFISLSWAKGIVGRMVKALQPIQHGKSLDDNVFYSQRDANGQTLHRIGGKDEPWLTVGPDRPATGFALRVGTHNPDGITTHLLAELQPRAPPTGDYMTLTPTPDGPPAATFSDTPPTGTPIQVHTPDGRNSQLHVDKDRVTVSSADPLLGHNGAVEGAAVLRDVANALARQGETDGLLRAVQLGDVGAMIGKDEIFVSSPADQWSTRVQQALTGGDATMRITDGQAIHVDKSPMHHVGTQKATLGEVLNSPSTTFYVNESFRATLATKDGPVVADALRQNMTVTVREVTAENEQTVPADVKIYRNAEWSRVDTPPRFGVSTSLNIIVTLNSTPPSTPAKPSGAATRIVLICPEDDNANGCGD
;
A
#
# COMPACT_ATOMS: atom_id res chain seq x y z
N MET A 1 -4.88 -51.66 -64.31
CA MET A 1 -6.19 -50.98 -64.18
C MET A 1 -6.20 -50.30 -62.83
N ARG A 2 -5.84 -49.02 -62.79
CA ARG A 2 -6.72 -47.84 -62.64
C ARG A 2 -7.28 -47.63 -61.22
N GLN A 3 -6.77 -46.55 -60.62
CA GLN A 3 -7.44 -45.54 -59.80
C GLN A 3 -7.69 -45.77 -58.30
N ARG A 4 -6.64 -45.43 -57.56
CA ARG A 4 -6.59 -44.36 -56.54
C ARG A 4 -7.71 -43.28 -56.55
N THR A 5 -8.07 -42.87 -55.32
CA THR A 5 -8.27 -41.50 -54.76
C THR A 5 -9.67 -40.90 -54.51
N LEU A 6 -9.85 -40.52 -53.22
CA LEU A 6 -10.26 -39.22 -52.64
C LEU A 6 -11.76 -38.83 -52.52
N LEU A 7 -12.20 -38.79 -51.25
CA LEU A 7 -12.76 -37.65 -50.49
C LEU A 7 -14.15 -37.04 -50.82
N ILE A 8 -14.80 -36.60 -49.72
CA ILE A 8 -15.84 -35.55 -49.57
C ILE A 8 -17.27 -36.04 -49.24
N ALA A 9 -17.54 -36.00 -47.92
CA ALA A 9 -18.59 -35.25 -47.22
C ALA A 9 -20.05 -35.73 -47.18
N LEU A 10 -20.63 -35.34 -46.02
CA LEU A 10 -22.00 -34.90 -45.78
C LEU A 10 -23.09 -35.98 -45.60
N SER A 11 -23.45 -36.20 -44.32
CA SER A 11 -24.73 -35.75 -43.75
C SER A 11 -25.50 -36.82 -42.94
N ALA A 12 -25.88 -36.39 -41.74
CA ALA A 12 -27.18 -36.55 -41.12
C ALA A 12 -27.60 -37.89 -40.46
N VAL A 13 -27.72 -37.79 -39.14
CA VAL A 13 -28.94 -38.09 -38.35
C VAL A 13 -29.32 -39.57 -38.17
N ALA A 14 -28.83 -40.07 -37.03
CA ALA A 14 -29.62 -40.57 -35.90
C ALA A 14 -30.14 -42.02 -35.86
N ILE A 15 -30.11 -42.49 -34.60
CA ILE A 15 -30.98 -43.45 -33.91
C ILE A 15 -30.33 -44.81 -33.54
N VAL A 16 -29.84 -44.82 -32.29
CA VAL A 16 -30.15 -45.78 -31.20
C VAL A 16 -29.51 -47.18 -31.24
N ALA A 17 -28.55 -47.43 -30.33
CA ALA A 17 -28.76 -48.21 -29.09
C ALA A 17 -27.47 -48.81 -28.52
N ALA A 18 -27.14 -48.39 -27.29
CA ALA A 18 -26.70 -49.19 -26.15
C ALA A 18 -25.43 -50.08 -26.23
N ALA A 19 -24.35 -49.59 -25.60
CA ALA A 19 -23.55 -50.22 -24.54
C ALA A 19 -22.22 -49.45 -24.47
N GLY A 20 -21.95 -48.56 -23.52
CA GLY A 20 -21.80 -48.82 -22.09
C GLY A 20 -20.61 -47.97 -21.62
N ILE A 21 -20.88 -46.81 -21.03
CA ILE A 21 -19.88 -45.97 -20.38
C ILE A 21 -20.24 -45.91 -18.90
N ALA A 22 -19.29 -46.31 -18.08
CA ALA A 22 -19.32 -46.16 -16.64
C ALA A 22 -19.40 -44.66 -16.31
N ILE A 23 -20.54 -44.23 -15.77
CA ILE A 23 -20.67 -42.92 -15.15
C ILE A 23 -19.99 -43.04 -13.77
N VAL A 24 -18.82 -42.44 -13.67
CA VAL A 24 -18.22 -42.05 -12.39
C VAL A 24 -19.16 -40.98 -11.81
N LEU A 25 -19.92 -41.36 -10.79
CA LEU A 25 -20.64 -40.42 -9.95
C LEU A 25 -19.61 -39.59 -9.19
N GLN A 26 -19.19 -38.45 -9.75
CA GLN A 26 -18.65 -37.36 -8.95
C GLN A 26 -19.84 -36.79 -8.15
N PRO A 27 -19.73 -36.67 -6.81
CA PRO A 27 -20.74 -35.95 -6.06
C PRO A 27 -20.76 -34.49 -6.52
N ASP A 28 -21.96 -33.95 -6.75
CA ASP A 28 -22.21 -32.54 -7.01
C ASP A 28 -21.60 -31.68 -5.88
N GLU A 29 -20.43 -31.07 -6.14
CA GLU A 29 -19.84 -30.04 -5.27
C GLU A 29 -20.72 -28.77 -5.18
N ALA A 30 -21.75 -28.64 -6.00
CA ALA A 30 -22.65 -27.49 -6.02
C ALA A 30 -23.71 -27.49 -4.90
N ALA A 31 -23.86 -28.56 -4.12
CA ALA A 31 -25.00 -28.72 -3.21
C ALA A 31 -24.69 -28.65 -1.69
N VAL A 32 -23.45 -28.38 -1.27
CA VAL A 32 -23.08 -28.23 0.16
C VAL A 32 -22.12 -27.07 0.39
N GLN A 33 -22.50 -25.85 -0.01
CA GLN A 33 -21.96 -24.65 0.65
C GLN A 33 -22.88 -24.31 1.82
N GLN A 34 -22.67 -24.97 2.97
CA GLN A 34 -23.11 -24.39 4.24
C GLN A 34 -22.48 -23.00 4.36
N GLN A 35 -23.30 -21.99 4.66
CA GLN A 35 -22.91 -20.61 4.92
C GLN A 35 -21.71 -20.59 5.88
N GLN A 36 -20.50 -20.45 5.36
CA GLN A 36 -19.33 -20.21 6.20
C GLN A 36 -19.50 -18.83 6.86
N PRO A 37 -19.31 -18.73 8.19
CA PRO A 37 -19.40 -17.45 8.88
C PRO A 37 -18.37 -16.45 8.30
N GLY A 38 -18.73 -15.17 8.26
CA GLY A 38 -17.87 -14.12 7.71
C GLY A 38 -18.47 -12.73 7.88
N PHE A 39 -17.73 -11.70 7.45
CA PHE A 39 -18.12 -10.30 7.56
C PHE A 39 -17.57 -9.45 6.40
N THR A 40 -18.15 -8.26 6.21
CA THR A 40 -17.73 -7.30 5.18
C THR A 40 -17.19 -6.03 5.83
N VAL A 41 -16.07 -5.54 5.32
CA VAL A 41 -15.50 -4.24 5.68
C VAL A 41 -15.72 -3.28 4.51
N SER A 42 -16.49 -2.21 4.69
CA SER A 42 -16.64 -1.15 3.69
C SER A 42 -15.67 -0.01 3.97
N PHE A 43 -14.93 0.40 2.95
CA PHE A 43 -13.98 1.51 3.02
C PHE A 43 -14.36 2.68 2.12
N ALA A 44 -15.61 2.75 1.65
CA ALA A 44 -16.08 3.83 0.76
C ALA A 44 -15.81 5.23 1.34
N ALA A 45 -16.07 5.44 2.64
CA ALA A 45 -15.82 6.71 3.33
C ALA A 45 -14.34 6.94 3.70
N ALA A 46 -13.46 5.98 3.41
CA ALA A 46 -12.02 6.09 3.62
C ALA A 46 -11.23 6.11 2.29
N GLU A 47 -11.87 5.85 1.15
CA GLU A 47 -11.21 5.72 -0.16
C GLU A 47 -10.31 6.91 -0.50
N SER A 48 -10.73 8.12 -0.13
CA SER A 48 -9.95 9.34 -0.38
C SER A 48 -8.61 9.45 0.37
N ALA A 49 -8.29 8.46 1.22
CA ALA A 49 -7.03 8.32 1.94
C ALA A 49 -6.07 7.31 1.28
N LEU A 50 -6.51 6.57 0.26
CA LEU A 50 -5.67 5.60 -0.42
C LEU A 50 -4.59 6.33 -1.25
N GLY A 51 -3.33 5.94 -1.04
CA GLY A 51 -2.16 6.45 -1.78
C GLY A 51 -1.63 5.45 -2.81
N GLU A 52 -0.34 5.56 -3.14
CA GLU A 52 0.34 4.68 -4.11
C GLU A 52 0.35 3.21 -3.66
N ASP A 53 0.57 2.95 -2.37
CA ASP A 53 0.51 1.60 -1.79
C ASP A 53 -0.94 1.18 -1.41
N ARG A 54 -1.88 1.39 -2.35
CA ARG A 54 -3.31 1.14 -2.15
C ARG A 54 -3.59 -0.28 -1.67
N GLU A 55 -2.97 -1.29 -2.28
CA GLU A 55 -3.28 -2.68 -1.95
C GLU A 55 -2.87 -3.04 -0.52
N ASN A 56 -1.65 -2.71 -0.10
CA ASN A 56 -1.23 -3.03 1.26
C ASN A 56 -1.96 -2.17 2.30
N GLN A 57 -2.37 -0.94 1.95
CA GLN A 57 -3.25 -0.13 2.79
C GLN A 57 -4.61 -0.81 3.03
N LEU A 58 -5.21 -1.38 1.99
CA LEU A 58 -6.47 -2.12 2.10
C LEU A 58 -6.31 -3.40 2.94
N ARG A 59 -5.17 -4.09 2.82
CA ARG A 59 -4.84 -5.25 3.68
C ARG A 59 -4.68 -4.85 5.15
N ASP A 60 -4.05 -3.72 5.43
CA ASP A 60 -3.95 -3.17 6.79
C ASP A 60 -5.35 -2.83 7.34
N TRP A 61 -6.23 -2.26 6.51
CA TRP A 61 -7.62 -2.00 6.86
C TRP A 61 -8.45 -3.27 7.05
N ALA A 62 -8.19 -4.35 6.31
CA ALA A 62 -8.80 -5.66 6.57
C ALA A 62 -8.42 -6.17 7.97
N ARG A 63 -7.16 -6.00 8.38
CA ARG A 63 -6.67 -6.34 9.73
C ARG A 63 -7.35 -5.49 10.82
N ILE A 64 -7.51 -4.18 10.60
CA ILE A 64 -8.25 -3.30 11.53
C ILE A 64 -9.73 -3.68 11.57
N GLY A 65 -10.33 -4.02 10.42
CA GLY A 65 -11.68 -4.54 10.33
C GLY A 65 -11.86 -5.82 11.13
N LEU A 66 -10.94 -6.78 11.03
CA LEU A 66 -10.95 -7.99 11.84
C LEU A 66 -10.82 -7.67 13.34
N ALA A 67 -9.94 -6.74 13.73
CA ALA A 67 -9.83 -6.32 15.13
C ALA A 67 -11.15 -5.72 15.66
N SER A 68 -11.85 -4.96 14.83
CA SER A 68 -13.17 -4.42 15.09
C SER A 68 -14.24 -5.52 15.16
N HIS A 69 -14.13 -6.56 14.33
CA HIS A 69 -15.00 -7.74 14.35
C HIS A 69 -14.86 -8.54 15.65
N LEU A 70 -13.62 -8.74 16.10
CA LEU A 70 -13.27 -9.49 17.31
C LEU A 70 -13.46 -8.70 18.62
N ASP A 71 -13.99 -7.47 18.55
CA ASP A 71 -14.20 -6.57 19.69
C ASP A 71 -12.93 -6.37 20.56
N LEU A 72 -11.77 -6.18 19.92
CA LEU A 72 -10.53 -5.87 20.66
C LEU A 72 -10.69 -4.56 21.46
N ASP A 73 -10.30 -4.60 22.74
CA ASP A 73 -10.23 -3.42 23.58
C ASP A 73 -9.01 -2.53 23.24
N THR A 74 -8.97 -1.32 23.79
CA THR A 74 -7.87 -0.35 23.59
C THR A 74 -6.49 -0.94 23.90
N GLN A 75 -6.36 -1.79 24.93
CA GLN A 75 -5.07 -2.35 25.32
C GLN A 75 -4.57 -3.36 24.28
N LYS A 76 -5.44 -4.28 23.86
CA LYS A 76 -5.12 -5.26 22.81
C LYS A 76 -4.83 -4.59 21.47
N MET A 77 -5.61 -3.56 21.13
CA MET A 77 -5.35 -2.74 19.94
C MET A 77 -4.00 -2.04 20.00
N ARG A 78 -3.62 -1.45 21.14
CA ARG A 78 -2.27 -0.88 21.31
C ARG A 78 -1.20 -1.94 21.07
N ASP A 79 -1.31 -3.10 21.71
CA ASP A 79 -0.27 -4.13 21.63
C ASP A 79 -0.11 -4.67 20.19
N ALA A 80 -1.21 -4.77 19.44
CA ALA A 80 -1.22 -5.23 18.07
C ALA A 80 -0.72 -4.18 17.04
N PHE A 81 -0.84 -2.88 17.34
CA PHE A 81 -0.63 -1.79 16.37
C PHE A 81 0.31 -0.66 16.83
N PHE A 82 1.01 -0.77 17.97
CA PHE A 82 1.89 0.33 18.44
C PHE A 82 3.01 0.71 17.45
N ASP A 83 3.39 -0.23 16.59
CA ASP A 83 4.42 -0.10 15.55
C ASP A 83 3.84 -0.08 14.13
N ALA A 84 2.51 0.06 13.97
CA ALA A 84 1.83 0.17 12.69
C ALA A 84 0.97 1.44 12.62
N LEU A 85 0.51 1.81 11.42
CA LEU A 85 -0.36 2.96 11.21
C LEU A 85 -1.62 2.59 10.45
N PRO A 86 -2.72 3.34 10.64
CA PRO A 86 -3.92 3.19 9.83
C PRO A 86 -3.77 3.78 8.42
N ILE A 87 -2.63 4.41 8.11
CA ILE A 87 -2.32 5.06 6.84
C ILE A 87 -0.86 4.74 6.43
N ARG A 88 -0.62 4.57 5.14
CA ARG A 88 0.70 4.33 4.54
C ARG A 88 1.19 5.56 3.81
N ASP A 89 2.47 5.86 3.98
CA ASP A 89 3.23 6.84 3.23
C ASP A 89 4.72 6.47 3.33
N ASN A 90 5.47 6.65 2.24
CA ASN A 90 6.91 6.35 2.19
C ASN A 90 7.71 7.17 3.22
N GLY A 91 7.19 8.30 3.67
CA GLY A 91 7.75 9.10 4.76
C GLY A 91 7.70 8.43 6.13
N PHE A 92 6.89 7.38 6.30
CA PHE A 92 6.69 6.66 7.56
C PHE A 92 7.27 5.24 7.56
N ALA A 93 7.80 4.76 6.43
CA ALA A 93 8.26 3.39 6.26
C ALA A 93 9.28 2.93 7.32
N ASP A 94 10.14 3.84 7.75
CA ASP A 94 11.16 3.58 8.76
C ASP A 94 10.73 3.94 10.20
N LEU A 95 9.59 4.61 10.35
CA LEU A 95 8.95 4.87 11.66
C LEU A 95 8.08 3.68 12.12
N THR A 96 7.74 2.78 11.20
CA THR A 96 6.76 1.70 11.41
C THR A 96 7.33 0.33 10.99
N ARG A 97 6.60 -0.72 11.34
CA ARG A 97 6.83 -2.10 10.91
C ARG A 97 5.61 -2.60 10.15
N GLN A 98 5.18 -1.84 9.14
CA GLN A 98 4.02 -2.22 8.33
C GLN A 98 4.38 -3.37 7.39
N PRO A 99 3.74 -4.55 7.53
CA PRO A 99 4.06 -5.70 6.69
C PRO A 99 3.60 -5.47 5.25
N THR A 100 4.36 -5.94 4.28
CA THR A 100 4.04 -5.90 2.86
C THR A 100 3.68 -7.29 2.36
N GLY A 101 3.08 -7.36 1.16
CA GLY A 101 2.63 -8.61 0.57
C GLY A 101 1.20 -9.00 0.95
N PRO A 102 0.75 -10.20 0.56
CA PRO A 102 -0.65 -10.59 0.60
C PRO A 102 -1.20 -10.82 2.02
N GLY A 103 -0.39 -11.30 2.95
CA GLY A 103 -0.89 -11.74 4.27
C GLY A 103 -0.89 -10.68 5.37
N ARG A 104 -1.80 -10.80 6.35
CA ARG A 104 -1.75 -10.06 7.65
C ARG A 104 -2.04 -11.01 8.81
N SER A 105 -1.49 -10.72 9.99
CA SER A 105 -1.77 -11.51 11.19
C SER A 105 -2.27 -10.65 12.36
N LEU A 106 -3.13 -11.21 13.20
CA LEU A 106 -3.67 -10.55 14.40
C LEU A 106 -3.79 -11.58 15.52
N LEU A 107 -3.06 -11.39 16.61
CA LEU A 107 -3.22 -12.23 17.80
C LEU A 107 -4.43 -11.75 18.60
N HIS A 108 -5.31 -12.68 18.96
CA HIS A 108 -6.40 -12.42 19.90
C HIS A 108 -6.52 -13.62 20.86
N GLN A 109 -6.28 -13.37 22.15
CA GLN A 109 -6.10 -14.45 23.14
C GLN A 109 -4.93 -15.35 22.72
N ASP A 110 -5.15 -16.67 22.65
CA ASP A 110 -4.13 -17.65 22.24
C ASP A 110 -4.25 -18.07 20.77
N THR A 111 -5.15 -17.42 20.01
CA THR A 111 -5.41 -17.69 18.60
C THR A 111 -4.74 -16.63 17.73
N LEU A 112 -3.91 -17.08 16.78
CA LEU A 112 -3.37 -16.22 15.73
C LEU A 112 -4.31 -16.25 14.53
N HIS A 113 -4.97 -15.13 14.29
CA HIS A 113 -5.81 -14.93 13.11
C HIS A 113 -4.93 -14.54 11.92
N LEU A 114 -5.01 -15.31 10.83
CA LEU A 114 -4.29 -15.06 9.58
C LEU A 114 -5.26 -14.58 8.50
N LEU A 115 -5.02 -13.43 7.92
CA LEU A 115 -5.76 -12.89 6.77
C LEU A 115 -4.97 -13.17 5.50
N ILE A 116 -5.55 -13.94 4.57
CA ILE A 116 -4.91 -14.33 3.32
C ILE A 116 -5.89 -14.11 2.15
N PRO A 117 -5.44 -13.56 1.00
CA PRO A 117 -6.31 -13.41 -0.16
C PRO A 117 -6.86 -14.76 -0.61
N ARG A 118 -8.09 -14.75 -1.12
CA ARG A 118 -8.74 -15.95 -1.66
C ARG A 118 -8.03 -16.50 -2.90
N ASP A 119 -7.39 -15.63 -3.65
CA ASP A 119 -6.70 -15.90 -4.91
C ASP A 119 -5.16 -15.98 -4.79
N ASP A 120 -4.63 -16.04 -3.57
CA ASP A 120 -3.18 -16.21 -3.35
C ASP A 120 -2.71 -17.57 -3.85
N SER A 121 -1.92 -17.57 -4.92
CA SER A 121 -1.33 -18.80 -5.50
C SER A 121 -0.29 -19.44 -4.57
N ASN A 122 0.18 -18.72 -3.55
CA ASN A 122 1.16 -19.15 -2.57
C ASN A 122 0.60 -19.15 -1.14
N ASP A 123 -0.71 -19.40 -0.98
CA ASP A 123 -1.41 -19.27 0.29
C ASP A 123 -0.75 -19.97 1.48
N LYS A 124 -0.27 -21.22 1.30
CA LYS A 124 0.43 -21.98 2.35
C LYS A 124 1.73 -21.31 2.77
N ARG A 125 2.47 -20.74 1.82
CA ARG A 125 3.70 -19.99 2.08
C ARG A 125 3.37 -18.71 2.84
N THR A 126 2.41 -17.93 2.36
CA THR A 126 1.94 -16.72 3.03
C THR A 126 1.53 -17.00 4.48
N ALA A 127 0.75 -18.05 4.72
CA ALA A 127 0.36 -18.49 6.04
C ALA A 127 1.56 -18.85 6.94
N GLY A 128 2.48 -19.67 6.44
CA GLY A 128 3.63 -20.11 7.23
C GLY A 128 4.60 -18.99 7.53
N LEU A 129 4.81 -18.04 6.60
CA LEU A 129 5.64 -16.86 6.83
C LEU A 129 5.07 -15.95 7.92
N LEU A 130 3.75 -15.74 7.95
CA LEU A 130 3.09 -14.99 9.02
C LEU A 130 3.24 -15.68 10.39
N LEU A 131 3.12 -17.01 10.42
CA LEU A 131 3.32 -17.80 11.64
C LEU A 131 4.77 -17.75 12.12
N ASP A 132 5.73 -17.85 11.20
CA ASP A 132 7.16 -17.75 11.48
C ASP A 132 7.55 -16.36 11.98
N GLN A 133 6.99 -15.29 11.40
CA GLN A 133 7.18 -13.94 11.88
C GLN A 133 6.64 -13.78 13.30
N HIS A 134 5.41 -14.25 13.57
CA HIS A 134 4.84 -14.21 14.91
C HIS A 134 5.71 -14.93 15.95
N ARG A 135 6.19 -16.14 15.63
CA ARG A 135 7.07 -16.90 16.52
C ARG A 135 8.39 -16.18 16.75
N THR A 136 8.93 -15.57 15.71
CA THR A 136 10.19 -14.81 15.78
C THR A 136 10.01 -13.57 16.67
N ASP A 137 8.90 -12.85 16.53
CA ASP A 137 8.59 -11.66 17.32
C ASP A 137 8.31 -11.95 18.80
N THR A 138 7.51 -12.98 19.09
CA THR A 138 7.09 -13.28 20.47
C THR A 138 8.04 -14.24 21.20
N GLY A 139 8.80 -15.05 20.44
CA GLY A 139 9.64 -16.14 20.92
C GLY A 139 8.90 -17.49 21.02
N THR A 140 7.58 -17.53 20.80
CA THR A 140 6.75 -18.73 20.97
C THR A 140 5.70 -18.85 19.88
N ASP A 141 5.21 -20.06 19.65
CA ASP A 141 4.07 -20.27 18.77
C ASP A 141 2.74 -19.93 19.47
N PRO A 142 1.71 -19.50 18.73
CA PRO A 142 0.36 -19.40 19.27
C PRO A 142 -0.19 -20.80 19.57
N ALA A 143 -1.19 -20.90 20.44
CA ALA A 143 -1.82 -22.20 20.71
C ALA A 143 -2.65 -22.67 19.51
N GLU A 144 -3.39 -21.73 18.92
CA GLU A 144 -4.32 -21.97 17.82
C GLU A 144 -4.10 -21.00 16.66
N VAL A 145 -4.54 -21.42 15.48
CA VAL A 145 -4.54 -20.61 14.26
C VAL A 145 -5.95 -20.63 13.67
N GLN A 146 -6.42 -19.46 13.25
CA GLN A 146 -7.64 -19.33 12.46
C GLN A 146 -7.32 -18.60 11.15
N LEU A 147 -7.72 -19.19 10.03
CA LEU A 147 -7.55 -18.59 8.72
C LEU A 147 -8.81 -17.78 8.33
N HIS A 148 -8.58 -16.60 7.78
CA HIS A 148 -9.60 -15.70 7.26
C HIS A 148 -9.28 -15.41 5.79
N ARG A 149 -10.13 -15.89 4.88
CA ARG A 149 -9.99 -15.63 3.45
C ARG A 149 -10.60 -14.30 3.12
N TYR A 150 -9.85 -13.42 2.47
CA TYR A 150 -10.37 -12.12 2.06
C TYR A 150 -10.36 -11.89 0.56
N GLU A 151 -11.28 -11.04 0.10
CA GLU A 151 -11.39 -10.60 -1.29
C GLU A 151 -11.60 -9.08 -1.29
N ILE A 152 -10.69 -8.34 -1.94
CA ILE A 152 -10.82 -6.90 -2.12
C ILE A 152 -11.68 -6.64 -3.35
N ARG A 153 -12.75 -5.87 -3.17
CA ARG A 153 -13.62 -5.35 -4.23
C ARG A 153 -13.55 -3.82 -4.23
N ASP A 154 -14.22 -3.18 -5.19
CA ASP A 154 -14.15 -1.72 -5.43
C ASP A 154 -14.07 -0.86 -4.15
N THR A 155 -15.05 -1.01 -3.25
CA THR A 155 -15.17 -0.24 -1.99
C THR A 155 -15.39 -1.11 -0.74
N THR A 156 -15.22 -2.43 -0.86
CA THR A 156 -15.45 -3.38 0.23
C THR A 156 -14.43 -4.50 0.24
N ILE A 157 -14.17 -5.06 1.41
CA ILE A 157 -13.37 -6.27 1.63
C ILE A 157 -14.29 -7.32 2.24
N VAL A 158 -14.48 -8.44 1.55
CA VAL A 158 -15.26 -9.57 2.08
C VAL A 158 -14.30 -10.51 2.77
N ILE A 159 -14.62 -10.93 3.99
CA ILE A 159 -13.82 -11.82 4.82
C ILE A 159 -14.67 -13.04 5.19
N THR A 160 -14.16 -14.24 4.90
CA THR A 160 -14.77 -15.52 5.26
C THR A 160 -13.88 -16.24 6.26
N ASP A 161 -14.47 -16.74 7.33
CA ASP A 161 -13.76 -17.42 8.41
C ASP A 161 -13.67 -18.92 8.11
N GLU A 162 -12.48 -19.49 8.30
CA GLU A 162 -12.27 -20.93 8.35
C GLU A 162 -12.26 -21.42 9.81
N ASP A 163 -12.33 -22.73 9.99
CA ASP A 163 -12.30 -23.36 11.31
C ASP A 163 -10.96 -23.10 12.02
N THR A 164 -11.05 -22.88 13.33
CA THR A 164 -9.87 -22.77 14.19
C THR A 164 -9.25 -24.15 14.38
N GLN A 165 -7.92 -24.22 14.36
CA GLN A 165 -7.18 -25.47 14.53
C GLN A 165 -5.93 -25.26 15.39
N SER A 166 -5.39 -26.35 15.94
CA SER A 166 -4.14 -26.28 16.67
C SER A 166 -2.99 -25.87 15.75
N THR A 167 -2.02 -25.10 16.26
CA THR A 167 -0.87 -24.66 15.46
C THR A 167 -0.06 -25.83 14.88
N ASN A 168 0.00 -26.96 15.60
CA ASN A 168 0.70 -28.15 15.14
C ASN A 168 -0.01 -28.82 13.96
N ASP A 169 -1.33 -28.94 14.03
CA ASP A 169 -2.12 -29.50 12.92
C ASP A 169 -2.04 -28.58 11.69
N PHE A 170 -2.16 -27.26 11.91
CA PHE A 170 -2.00 -26.26 10.86
C PHE A 170 -0.66 -26.41 10.15
N ARG A 171 0.43 -26.50 10.91
CA ARG A 171 1.80 -26.69 10.39
C ARG A 171 1.93 -27.96 9.56
N ALA A 172 1.46 -29.09 10.09
CA ALA A 172 1.56 -30.37 9.40
C ALA A 172 0.81 -30.35 8.06
N GLN A 173 -0.38 -29.76 8.02
CA GLN A 173 -1.18 -29.61 6.79
C GLN A 173 -0.54 -28.67 5.76
N ASN A 174 0.23 -27.68 6.24
CA ASN A 174 0.91 -26.69 5.40
C ASN A 174 2.37 -27.03 5.06
N GLY A 175 2.80 -28.26 5.35
CA GLY A 175 4.09 -28.80 4.91
C GLY A 175 5.27 -28.49 5.82
N TYR A 176 5.04 -28.11 7.08
CA TYR A 176 6.11 -27.96 8.06
C TYR A 176 6.72 -29.32 8.43
N VAL A 177 8.04 -29.39 8.48
CA VAL A 177 8.80 -30.55 8.94
C VAL A 177 9.86 -30.11 9.95
N ALA A 178 10.08 -30.93 10.97
CA ALA A 178 11.16 -30.75 11.93
C ALA A 178 11.91 -32.07 12.11
N GLU A 179 13.23 -32.06 11.87
CA GLU A 179 14.07 -33.25 11.93
C GLU A 179 15.42 -32.96 12.60
N ARG A 180 16.03 -33.99 13.18
CA ARG A 180 17.43 -33.94 13.62
C ARG A 180 18.35 -33.86 12.41
N VAL A 181 19.30 -32.92 12.42
CA VAL A 181 20.19 -32.62 11.27
C VAL A 181 21.67 -32.91 11.52
N ASP A 182 22.05 -33.31 12.74
CA ASP A 182 23.44 -33.69 13.09
C ASP A 182 24.02 -34.78 12.17
N ASP A 183 23.19 -35.69 11.69
CA ASP A 183 23.51 -36.75 10.75
C ASP A 183 22.47 -36.86 9.60
N GLY A 184 21.48 -35.96 9.61
CA GLY A 184 20.30 -35.99 8.75
C GLY A 184 20.15 -34.80 7.80
N LEU A 185 21.14 -33.91 7.69
CA LEU A 185 21.03 -32.65 6.94
C LEU A 185 20.53 -32.85 5.50
N GLY A 186 21.13 -33.77 4.73
CA GLY A 186 20.71 -34.01 3.34
C GLY A 186 19.26 -34.49 3.23
N LYS A 187 18.78 -35.29 4.19
CA LYS A 187 17.39 -35.73 4.25
C LYS A 187 16.45 -34.56 4.58
N PHE A 188 16.84 -33.65 5.47
CA PHE A 188 16.08 -32.44 5.75
C PHE A 188 15.98 -31.53 4.50
N LEU A 189 17.10 -31.23 3.83
CA LEU A 189 17.14 -30.35 2.63
C LEU A 189 16.34 -30.90 1.43
N THR A 190 16.12 -32.21 1.37
CA THR A 190 15.24 -32.82 0.37
C THR A 190 13.75 -32.65 0.68
N LYS A 191 13.39 -32.40 1.94
CA LYS A 191 12.00 -32.27 2.42
C LYS A 191 11.58 -30.83 2.69
N ALA A 192 12.50 -29.98 3.13
CA ALA A 192 12.27 -28.58 3.42
C ALA A 192 13.13 -27.71 2.51
N LYS A 193 12.48 -26.79 1.79
CA LYS A 193 13.15 -25.80 0.94
C LYS A 193 13.25 -24.44 1.61
N HIS A 194 12.49 -24.24 2.68
CA HIS A 194 12.44 -22.99 3.40
C HIS A 194 12.80 -23.18 4.87
N LEU A 195 13.97 -22.69 5.31
CA LEU A 195 14.38 -22.80 6.71
C LEU A 195 13.55 -21.86 7.61
N SER A 196 13.13 -22.39 8.76
CA SER A 196 12.27 -21.69 9.71
C SER A 196 12.90 -21.59 11.10
N THR A 197 13.57 -22.67 11.55
CA THR A 197 14.25 -22.72 12.85
C THR A 197 15.49 -23.61 12.83
N LEU A 198 16.46 -23.29 13.67
CA LEU A 198 17.54 -24.19 14.08
C LEU A 198 17.61 -24.21 15.62
N GLU A 199 17.66 -25.40 16.22
CA GLU A 199 17.47 -25.57 17.67
C GLU A 199 18.43 -26.62 18.24
N LEU A 200 18.90 -26.40 19.48
CA LEU A 200 19.66 -27.34 20.28
C LEU A 200 18.75 -28.05 21.28
N ARG A 201 18.47 -29.34 21.06
CA ARG A 201 17.76 -30.21 21.99
C ARG A 201 18.76 -31.04 22.76
N GLY A 202 19.30 -30.47 23.82
CA GLY A 202 20.40 -31.07 24.58
C GLY A 202 21.70 -31.05 23.78
N ARG A 203 22.11 -32.19 23.21
CA ARG A 203 23.31 -32.27 22.35
C ARG A 203 22.99 -32.32 20.86
N GLU A 204 21.73 -32.52 20.51
CA GLU A 204 21.26 -32.70 19.15
C GLU A 204 20.90 -31.37 18.51
N VAL A 205 21.24 -31.20 17.23
CA VAL A 205 20.79 -30.07 16.40
C VAL A 205 19.56 -30.51 15.60
N TRP A 206 18.50 -29.73 15.73
CA TRP A 206 17.23 -29.92 15.03
C TRP A 206 16.98 -28.74 14.10
N ALA A 207 16.55 -29.02 12.87
CA ALA A 207 16.10 -28.01 11.93
C ALA A 207 14.59 -28.15 11.69
N GLY A 208 13.92 -27.00 11.61
CA GLY A 208 12.52 -26.88 11.24
C GLY A 208 12.40 -26.05 9.97
N GLY A 209 11.52 -26.46 9.06
CA GLY A 209 11.34 -25.78 7.78
C GLY A 209 10.10 -26.22 7.04
N TRP A 210 9.81 -25.55 5.93
CA TRP A 210 8.61 -25.78 5.13
C TRP A 210 8.94 -26.44 3.79
N ASN A 211 8.04 -27.33 3.38
CA ASN A 211 8.03 -27.96 2.08
C ASN A 211 7.20 -27.15 1.07
N TRP A 212 7.72 -26.01 0.65
CA TRP A 212 7.14 -25.21 -0.43
C TRP A 212 8.03 -25.27 -1.66
N PRO A 213 7.49 -25.06 -2.87
CA PRO A 213 8.31 -24.86 -4.05
C PRO A 213 9.28 -23.68 -3.85
N GLY A 214 10.52 -23.85 -4.29
CA GLY A 214 11.55 -22.84 -4.15
C GLY A 214 12.91 -23.33 -4.64
N PRO A 215 13.89 -22.43 -4.75
CA PRO A 215 15.25 -22.80 -5.13
C PRO A 215 15.91 -23.65 -4.04
N ASP A 216 16.83 -24.51 -4.47
CA ASP A 216 17.55 -25.39 -3.57
C ASP A 216 18.73 -24.67 -2.88
N VAL A 217 18.83 -24.86 -1.57
CA VAL A 217 20.07 -24.73 -0.81
C VAL A 217 20.60 -26.14 -0.52
N THR A 218 21.85 -26.38 -0.89
CA THR A 218 22.48 -27.70 -0.83
C THR A 218 23.34 -27.87 0.42
N ALA A 219 23.68 -29.11 0.79
CA ALA A 219 24.64 -29.37 1.87
C ALA A 219 26.03 -28.75 1.58
N GLU A 220 26.34 -28.58 0.30
CA GLU A 220 27.55 -27.90 -0.17
C GLU A 220 27.54 -26.42 0.21
N ASP A 221 26.43 -25.72 -0.07
CA ASP A 221 26.23 -24.31 0.33
C ASP A 221 26.37 -24.13 1.85
N ILE A 222 25.76 -25.04 2.64
CA ILE A 222 25.87 -25.04 4.10
C ILE A 222 27.32 -25.21 4.56
N SER A 223 28.08 -26.08 3.90
CA SER A 223 29.50 -26.32 4.21
C SER A 223 30.35 -25.09 3.91
N VAL A 224 30.08 -24.40 2.79
CA VAL A 224 30.75 -23.13 2.42
C VAL A 224 30.49 -22.06 3.49
N LEU A 225 29.24 -21.85 3.87
CA LEU A 225 28.87 -20.89 4.91
C LEU A 225 29.52 -21.22 6.27
N GLN A 226 29.44 -22.48 6.69
CA GLN A 226 30.00 -22.92 7.97
C GLN A 226 31.53 -22.70 8.02
N ARG A 227 32.25 -23.01 6.94
CA ARG A 227 33.70 -22.79 6.83
C ARG A 227 34.07 -21.31 6.89
N ALA A 228 33.23 -20.42 6.36
CA ALA A 228 33.43 -18.97 6.46
C ALA A 228 33.33 -18.51 7.93
N TYR A 229 32.24 -18.86 8.62
CA TYR A 229 32.04 -18.49 10.02
C TYR A 229 33.07 -19.11 10.96
N ALA A 230 33.56 -20.32 10.69
CA ALA A 230 34.63 -20.94 11.47
C ALA A 230 35.96 -20.17 11.42
N LYS A 231 36.20 -19.36 10.38
CA LYS A 231 37.39 -18.51 10.23
C LYS A 231 37.24 -17.12 10.85
N HIS A 232 36.06 -16.79 11.39
CA HIS A 232 35.68 -15.43 11.80
C HIS A 232 35.76 -14.41 10.64
N ASP A 233 35.52 -14.87 9.42
CA ASP A 233 35.45 -14.05 8.21
C ASP A 233 34.02 -14.19 7.64
N PRO A 234 33.09 -13.29 8.00
CA PRO A 234 31.72 -13.35 7.51
C PRO A 234 31.71 -13.40 5.98
N PRO A 235 30.96 -14.34 5.37
CA PRO A 235 30.90 -14.42 3.93
C PRO A 235 30.26 -13.14 3.37
N ALA A 236 30.85 -12.55 2.34
CA ALA A 236 30.32 -11.35 1.69
C ALA A 236 30.75 -11.29 0.23
N PHE A 237 30.09 -10.44 -0.54
CA PHE A 237 30.35 -10.28 -1.96
C PHE A 237 30.15 -8.83 -2.40
N SER A 238 31.08 -8.21 -3.12
CA SER A 238 30.81 -6.91 -3.75
C SER A 238 31.36 -6.85 -5.18
N LEU A 239 30.72 -6.02 -6.00
CA LEU A 239 31.28 -5.54 -7.26
C LEU A 239 31.80 -4.13 -7.05
N ASP A 240 33.11 -4.02 -6.85
CA ASP A 240 33.78 -2.75 -6.55
C ASP A 240 34.68 -2.34 -7.73
N PRO A 241 34.83 -1.04 -8.02
CA PRO A 241 35.85 -0.61 -8.96
C PRO A 241 37.25 -0.98 -8.46
N PRO A 242 38.19 -1.37 -9.35
CA PRO A 242 39.55 -1.70 -8.95
C PRO A 242 40.25 -0.47 -8.34
N ALA A 243 41.07 -0.69 -7.32
CA ALA A 243 41.84 0.37 -6.66
C ALA A 243 43.03 0.89 -7.49
N VAL A 244 43.40 0.17 -8.57
CA VAL A 244 44.53 0.48 -9.43
C VAL A 244 44.00 1.13 -10.71
N ALA A 245 44.68 2.16 -11.20
CA ALA A 245 44.37 2.78 -12.48
C ALA A 245 44.51 1.76 -13.63
N PRO A 246 43.64 1.81 -14.65
CA PRO A 246 43.70 0.87 -15.78
C PRO A 246 44.99 1.03 -16.59
N THR A 247 45.56 -0.09 -16.99
CA THR A 247 46.68 -0.16 -17.96
C THR A 247 46.16 -0.12 -19.40
N LEU A 248 47.06 0.04 -20.38
CA LEU A 248 46.71 -0.06 -21.80
C LEU A 248 46.05 -1.41 -22.13
N GLU A 249 46.63 -2.50 -21.64
CA GLU A 249 46.10 -3.85 -21.87
C GLU A 249 44.71 -4.04 -21.22
N ASP A 250 44.43 -3.35 -20.10
CA ASP A 250 43.09 -3.34 -19.50
C ASP A 250 42.08 -2.61 -20.37
N ILE A 251 42.49 -1.50 -21.01
CA ILE A 251 41.65 -0.72 -21.93
C ILE A 251 41.29 -1.55 -23.17
N GLU A 252 42.28 -2.22 -23.76
CA GLU A 252 42.08 -3.14 -24.90
C GLU A 252 41.15 -4.31 -24.52
N ALA A 253 41.31 -4.88 -23.33
CA ALA A 253 40.43 -5.95 -22.85
C ALA A 253 38.98 -5.48 -22.60
N ALA A 254 38.81 -4.25 -22.10
CA ALA A 254 37.50 -3.65 -21.86
C ALA A 254 36.79 -3.26 -23.16
N LEU A 255 37.52 -2.71 -24.12
CA LEU A 255 37.00 -2.21 -25.40
C LEU A 255 37.21 -3.19 -26.57
N LYS A 256 37.11 -4.50 -26.32
CA LYS A 256 37.39 -5.56 -27.31
C LYS A 256 36.59 -5.48 -28.62
N ASN A 257 35.47 -4.73 -28.64
CA ASN A 257 34.62 -4.54 -29.81
C ASN A 257 34.91 -3.24 -30.55
N VAL A 258 35.78 -2.38 -30.01
CA VAL A 258 36.17 -1.09 -30.59
C VAL A 258 37.44 -1.28 -31.43
N PRO A 259 37.53 -0.70 -32.64
CA PRO A 259 38.74 -0.78 -33.46
C PRO A 259 39.96 -0.22 -32.73
N GLU A 260 41.12 -0.86 -32.90
CA GLU A 260 42.40 -0.45 -32.29
C GLU A 260 42.76 1.01 -32.63
N GLU A 261 42.52 1.43 -33.88
CA GLU A 261 42.73 2.84 -34.31
C GLU A 261 41.90 3.83 -33.49
N THR A 262 40.65 3.48 -33.14
CA THR A 262 39.80 4.32 -32.28
C THR A 262 40.31 4.35 -30.85
N ILE A 263 40.87 3.25 -30.34
CA ILE A 263 41.49 3.18 -29.00
C ILE A 263 42.74 4.07 -28.96
N ASP A 264 43.59 4.02 -30.00
CA ASP A 264 44.77 4.89 -30.12
C ASP A 264 44.38 6.38 -30.12
N GLN A 265 43.35 6.75 -30.90
CA GLN A 265 42.80 8.10 -30.93
C GLN A 265 42.23 8.52 -29.57
N LEU A 266 41.54 7.61 -28.87
CA LEU A 266 40.98 7.86 -27.54
C LEU A 266 42.10 8.20 -26.55
N LEU A 267 43.20 7.46 -26.58
CA LEU A 267 44.34 7.65 -25.68
C LEU A 267 45.18 8.87 -26.02
N ALA A 268 45.21 9.26 -27.30
CA ALA A 268 45.78 10.52 -27.75
C ALA A 268 44.89 11.74 -27.42
N GLY A 269 43.65 11.52 -26.95
CA GLY A 269 42.67 12.58 -26.70
C GLY A 269 42.12 13.22 -27.98
N GLU A 270 42.16 12.48 -29.09
CA GLU A 270 41.76 12.94 -30.43
C GLU A 270 40.29 12.62 -30.77
N VAL A 271 39.63 11.78 -29.97
CA VAL A 271 38.19 11.50 -30.14
C VAL A 271 37.31 12.67 -29.67
N ASP A 272 36.18 12.87 -30.36
CA ASP A 272 35.22 13.91 -30.00
C ASP A 272 34.42 13.50 -28.74
N ARG A 273 34.80 14.07 -27.60
CA ARG A 273 34.12 13.87 -26.31
C ARG A 273 32.65 14.29 -26.35
N GLU A 274 32.33 15.40 -27.03
CA GLU A 274 30.95 15.89 -27.10
C GLU A 274 30.08 14.94 -27.93
N LEU A 275 30.65 14.34 -28.97
CA LEU A 275 29.97 13.32 -29.76
C LEU A 275 29.76 12.01 -28.99
N ILE A 276 30.75 11.56 -28.19
CA ILE A 276 30.59 10.42 -27.27
C ILE A 276 29.44 10.71 -26.29
N TRP A 277 29.44 11.89 -25.68
CA TRP A 277 28.37 12.31 -24.77
C TRP A 277 27.02 12.35 -25.49
N ALA A 278 26.94 12.94 -26.68
CA ALA A 278 25.73 12.98 -27.50
C ALA A 278 25.20 11.57 -27.83
N GLY A 279 26.08 10.60 -28.09
CA GLY A 279 25.70 9.20 -28.28
C GLY A 279 25.11 8.56 -27.01
N LEU A 280 25.72 8.83 -25.85
CA LEU A 280 25.20 8.34 -24.56
C LEU A 280 23.79 8.85 -24.27
N VAL A 281 23.52 10.11 -24.62
CA VAL A 281 22.23 10.78 -24.39
C VAL A 281 21.23 10.72 -25.55
N ASP A 282 21.44 9.80 -26.51
CA ASP A 282 20.58 9.60 -27.69
C ASP A 282 20.38 10.88 -28.55
N GLN A 283 21.34 11.81 -28.51
CA GLN A 283 21.37 13.02 -29.35
C GLN A 283 22.16 12.83 -30.64
N ALA A 284 23.07 11.86 -30.69
CA ALA A 284 23.76 11.44 -31.90
C ALA A 284 23.16 10.14 -32.44
N THR A 285 22.99 10.08 -33.75
CA THR A 285 22.51 8.89 -34.46
C THR A 285 23.61 7.83 -34.59
N PRO A 286 23.27 6.54 -34.74
CA PRO A 286 24.25 5.49 -35.00
C PRO A 286 25.15 5.76 -36.22
N ASP A 287 24.61 6.40 -37.27
CA ASP A 287 25.35 6.75 -38.47
C ASP A 287 26.38 7.87 -38.20
N GLU A 288 26.03 8.88 -37.40
CA GLU A 288 26.95 9.94 -36.98
C GLU A 288 28.09 9.39 -36.11
N LEU A 289 27.80 8.48 -35.18
CA LEU A 289 28.81 7.82 -34.36
C LEU A 289 29.77 7.01 -35.24
N THR A 290 29.22 6.16 -36.11
CA THR A 290 30.01 5.30 -37.00
C THR A 290 30.86 6.11 -37.99
N ALA A 291 30.33 7.22 -38.53
CA ALA A 291 31.06 8.11 -39.43
C ALA A 291 32.29 8.75 -38.80
N ASN A 292 32.34 8.84 -37.47
CA ASN A 292 33.47 9.35 -36.69
C ASN A 292 34.27 8.23 -36.01
N GLY A 293 34.10 6.97 -36.44
CA GLY A 293 34.85 5.82 -35.91
C GLY A 293 34.46 5.41 -34.48
N LEU A 294 33.36 5.93 -33.94
CA LEU A 294 32.87 5.61 -32.60
C LEU A 294 31.94 4.38 -32.60
N PRO A 295 31.92 3.58 -31.51
CA PRO A 295 30.97 2.48 -31.37
C PRO A 295 29.53 2.99 -31.21
N THR A 296 28.57 2.17 -31.60
CA THR A 296 27.14 2.43 -31.38
C THR A 296 26.60 1.82 -30.09
N ASP A 297 27.38 0.94 -29.45
CA ASP A 297 27.04 0.35 -28.17
C ASP A 297 27.27 1.37 -27.04
N ARG A 298 26.23 1.60 -26.24
CA ARG A 298 26.28 2.56 -25.13
C ARG A 298 27.29 2.18 -24.04
N THR A 299 27.52 0.89 -23.81
CA THR A 299 28.50 0.39 -22.83
C THR A 299 29.91 0.73 -23.27
N ASP A 300 30.20 0.56 -24.56
CA ASP A 300 31.50 0.90 -25.13
C ASP A 300 31.72 2.43 -25.08
N LEU A 301 30.72 3.23 -25.47
CA LEU A 301 30.77 4.70 -25.36
C LEU A 301 30.98 5.16 -23.90
N TRP A 302 30.32 4.52 -22.94
CA TRP A 302 30.47 4.85 -21.52
C TRP A 302 31.85 4.50 -21.00
N THR A 303 32.39 3.36 -21.43
CA THR A 303 33.76 2.93 -21.11
C THR A 303 34.78 3.92 -21.69
N MET A 304 34.59 4.38 -22.92
CA MET A 304 35.41 5.43 -23.53
C MET A 304 35.34 6.75 -22.74
N LEU A 305 34.15 7.18 -22.32
CA LEU A 305 34.00 8.38 -21.47
C LEU A 305 34.72 8.21 -20.13
N ASN A 306 34.62 7.05 -19.48
CA ASN A 306 35.33 6.78 -18.23
C ASN A 306 36.84 6.90 -18.38
N ILE A 307 37.41 6.47 -19.52
CA ILE A 307 38.84 6.65 -19.83
C ILE A 307 39.20 8.14 -19.87
N LEU A 308 38.41 8.94 -20.61
CA LEU A 308 38.63 10.39 -20.73
C LEU A 308 38.50 11.14 -19.39
N GLU A 309 37.67 10.63 -18.48
CA GLU A 309 37.40 11.23 -17.17
C GLU A 309 38.25 10.65 -16.04
N GLY A 310 39.15 9.70 -16.33
CA GLY A 310 39.96 9.02 -15.31
C GLY A 310 39.13 8.21 -14.31
N ARG A 311 37.98 7.70 -14.74
CA ARG A 311 37.06 6.88 -13.94
C ARG A 311 37.34 5.38 -14.14
N PRO A 312 36.94 4.52 -13.19
CA PRO A 312 37.08 3.06 -13.34
C PRO A 312 36.36 2.52 -14.59
N LEU A 313 36.97 1.55 -15.27
CA LEU A 313 36.46 0.96 -16.52
C LEU A 313 35.46 -0.19 -16.28
N TYR A 314 35.74 -0.99 -15.25
CA TYR A 314 35.00 -2.19 -14.89
C TYR A 314 34.86 -2.27 -13.37
N ASN A 315 33.93 -3.11 -12.91
CA ASN A 315 33.87 -3.53 -11.51
C ASN A 315 34.44 -4.94 -11.40
N GLU A 316 35.14 -5.21 -10.30
CA GLU A 316 35.77 -6.47 -9.96
C GLU A 316 35.03 -7.12 -8.78
N ALA A 317 34.85 -8.43 -8.87
CA ALA A 317 34.27 -9.22 -7.80
C ALA A 317 35.22 -9.34 -6.60
N ARG A 318 34.72 -9.00 -5.42
CA ARG A 318 35.35 -9.28 -4.14
C ARG A 318 34.54 -10.32 -3.41
N TYR A 319 35.11 -11.50 -3.20
CA TYR A 319 34.52 -12.58 -2.40
C TYR A 319 35.19 -12.67 -1.04
N GLU A 320 34.40 -12.72 0.02
CA GLU A 320 34.87 -12.91 1.40
C GLU A 320 34.38 -14.24 1.97
N GLY A 321 35.06 -14.79 2.99
CA GLY A 321 34.68 -16.07 3.58
C GLY A 321 35.02 -17.31 2.72
N GLY A 322 35.69 -17.14 1.59
CA GLY A 322 36.09 -18.24 0.69
C GLY A 322 34.95 -18.78 -0.18
N ILE A 323 33.96 -17.93 -0.50
CA ILE A 323 32.79 -18.30 -1.31
C ILE A 323 33.02 -18.20 -2.84
N GLY A 324 34.17 -17.66 -3.27
CA GLY A 324 34.51 -17.52 -4.68
C GLY A 324 34.55 -18.86 -5.41
N GLY A 325 33.99 -18.91 -6.62
CA GLY A 325 33.92 -20.13 -7.44
C GLY A 325 32.87 -21.16 -7.00
N THR A 326 32.03 -20.85 -6.01
CA THR A 326 30.96 -21.73 -5.51
C THR A 326 29.59 -21.30 -6.06
N GLU A 327 28.58 -22.19 -6.07
CA GLU A 327 27.20 -21.83 -6.48
C GLU A 327 26.62 -20.71 -5.60
N LEU A 328 26.99 -20.69 -4.31
CA LEU A 328 26.66 -19.60 -3.41
C LEU A 328 27.26 -18.27 -3.89
N GLY A 329 28.55 -18.24 -4.17
CA GLY A 329 29.24 -17.05 -4.68
C GLY A 329 28.63 -16.54 -6.00
N MET A 330 28.27 -17.44 -6.91
CA MET A 330 27.63 -17.08 -8.18
C MET A 330 26.24 -16.45 -8.00
N THR A 331 25.41 -16.95 -7.07
CA THR A 331 24.13 -16.32 -6.76
C THR A 331 24.29 -14.93 -6.15
N LEU A 332 25.28 -14.72 -5.28
CA LEU A 332 25.53 -13.39 -4.73
C LEU A 332 25.99 -12.41 -5.82
N PHE A 333 26.90 -12.86 -6.69
CA PHE A 333 27.31 -12.09 -7.87
C PHE A 333 26.10 -11.70 -8.71
N TYR A 334 25.28 -12.67 -9.07
CA TYR A 334 24.12 -12.47 -9.91
C TYR A 334 23.14 -11.46 -9.29
N THR A 335 22.71 -11.70 -8.05
CA THR A 335 21.70 -10.86 -7.39
C THR A 335 22.18 -9.44 -7.16
N ASP A 336 23.47 -9.24 -6.84
CA ASP A 336 24.07 -7.91 -6.74
C ASP A 336 24.08 -7.16 -8.08
N LEU A 337 24.58 -7.81 -9.15
CA LEU A 337 24.66 -7.21 -10.48
C LEU A 337 23.27 -6.87 -11.02
N ILE A 338 22.33 -7.80 -10.90
CA ILE A 338 20.99 -7.66 -11.49
C ILE A 338 20.17 -6.62 -10.75
N ALA A 339 20.30 -6.50 -9.42
CA ALA A 339 19.62 -5.44 -8.68
C ALA A 339 20.01 -4.04 -9.19
N LYS A 340 21.31 -3.81 -9.41
CA LYS A 340 21.83 -2.55 -9.98
C LYS A 340 21.27 -2.31 -11.38
N GLN A 341 21.40 -3.30 -12.25
CA GLN A 341 20.92 -3.18 -13.63
C GLN A 341 19.42 -2.91 -13.70
N TRP A 342 18.60 -3.62 -12.91
CA TRP A 342 17.16 -3.45 -12.95
C TRP A 342 16.69 -2.12 -12.39
N VAL A 343 17.32 -1.61 -11.33
CA VAL A 343 17.04 -0.26 -10.81
C VAL A 343 17.35 0.79 -11.89
N ASP A 344 18.44 0.64 -12.63
CA ASP A 344 18.77 1.49 -13.78
C ASP A 344 17.86 1.27 -15.00
N GLY A 345 17.00 0.25 -14.99
CA GLY A 345 16.15 -0.14 -16.12
C GLY A 345 16.93 -0.77 -17.28
N VAL A 346 18.05 -1.40 -16.97
CA VAL A 346 18.94 -2.12 -17.89
C VAL A 346 18.68 -3.62 -17.79
N GLY A 347 18.72 -4.31 -18.93
CA GLY A 347 18.50 -5.74 -19.02
C GLY A 347 17.15 -6.11 -19.62
N ASP A 348 17.00 -7.38 -19.97
CA ASP A 348 15.77 -7.92 -20.57
C ASP A 348 14.83 -8.51 -19.51
N GLY A 349 15.31 -8.68 -18.27
CA GLY A 349 14.59 -9.27 -17.15
C GLY A 349 13.94 -8.28 -16.19
N VAL A 350 14.06 -6.96 -16.44
CA VAL A 350 13.54 -5.89 -15.57
C VAL A 350 12.08 -6.19 -15.17
N PRO A 351 11.75 -6.29 -13.87
CA PRO A 351 10.44 -6.72 -13.42
C PRO A 351 9.32 -5.80 -13.92
N THR A 352 8.19 -6.39 -14.26
CA THR A 352 6.93 -5.67 -14.54
C THR A 352 5.94 -5.84 -13.39
N ILE A 353 6.46 -5.93 -12.17
CA ILE A 353 5.67 -6.04 -10.94
C ILE A 353 5.00 -4.69 -10.68
N THR A 354 3.72 -4.71 -10.32
CA THR A 354 2.97 -3.50 -9.95
C THR A 354 3.71 -2.70 -8.87
N GLY A 355 4.00 -1.43 -9.14
CA GLY A 355 4.69 -0.51 -8.22
C GLY A 355 6.19 -0.39 -8.45
N PHE A 356 6.84 -1.39 -9.06
CA PHE A 356 8.26 -1.27 -9.44
C PHE A 356 8.41 -0.39 -10.68
N VAL A 357 9.08 0.76 -10.53
CA VAL A 357 9.41 1.65 -11.64
C VAL A 357 10.93 1.86 -11.64
N PRO A 358 11.65 1.42 -12.70
CA PRO A 358 13.09 1.66 -12.79
C PRO A 358 13.37 3.15 -12.93
N ASP A 359 14.55 3.59 -12.49
CA ASP A 359 14.89 5.01 -12.38
C ASP A 359 14.83 5.74 -13.71
N SER A 360 15.21 5.07 -14.80
CA SER A 360 15.10 5.62 -16.15
C SER A 360 13.67 5.92 -16.63
N LYS A 361 12.65 5.45 -15.90
CA LYS A 361 11.23 5.69 -16.18
C LYS A 361 10.51 6.41 -15.03
N ALA A 362 11.13 6.50 -13.86
CA ALA A 362 10.53 7.13 -12.70
C ALA A 362 10.68 8.66 -12.79
N VAL A 363 9.69 9.35 -12.22
CA VAL A 363 9.64 10.83 -12.21
C VAL A 363 9.91 11.27 -10.79
N THR A 364 10.95 12.10 -10.57
CA THR A 364 11.15 12.74 -9.28
C THR A 364 10.18 13.91 -9.15
N PRO A 365 9.36 13.98 -8.09
CA PRO A 365 8.51 15.12 -7.88
C PRO A 365 9.34 16.40 -7.71
N PRO A 366 8.89 17.56 -8.24
CA PRO A 366 9.71 18.77 -8.27
C PRO A 366 10.20 19.24 -6.89
N ALA A 367 9.45 19.01 -5.82
CA ALA A 367 9.90 19.35 -4.46
C ALA A 367 11.15 18.60 -3.99
N HIS A 368 11.43 17.45 -4.60
CA HIS A 368 12.58 16.61 -4.28
C HIS A 368 13.80 16.90 -5.16
N CYS A 369 13.67 17.73 -6.20
CA CYS A 369 14.82 18.15 -6.99
C CYS A 369 15.81 18.95 -6.12
N ALA A 370 17.10 18.65 -6.28
CA ALA A 370 18.15 19.44 -5.63
C ALA A 370 18.26 20.83 -6.28
N THR A 371 18.60 21.85 -5.49
CA THR A 371 18.88 23.21 -5.98
C THR A 371 20.25 23.32 -6.66
N SER A 372 21.12 22.32 -6.49
CA SER A 372 22.42 22.19 -7.15
C SER A 372 22.54 20.79 -7.74
N SER A 373 22.90 20.69 -9.03
CA SER A 373 23.12 19.44 -9.76
C SER A 373 24.45 18.81 -9.35
N THR A 374 24.56 18.30 -8.12
CA THR A 374 25.69 17.43 -7.77
C THR A 374 25.33 16.02 -8.18
N THR A 375 26.31 15.32 -8.75
CA THR A 375 26.14 13.90 -9.00
C THR A 375 26.13 13.16 -7.67
N GLU A 376 24.98 12.64 -7.25
CA GLU A 376 24.91 11.73 -6.12
C GLU A 376 25.59 10.41 -6.51
N SER A 377 26.37 9.83 -5.61
CA SER A 377 26.84 8.45 -5.74
C SER A 377 26.59 7.75 -4.43
N GLY A 378 26.54 6.44 -4.45
CA GLY A 378 26.21 5.68 -3.25
C GLY A 378 26.50 4.21 -3.41
N ARG A 379 26.06 3.44 -2.42
CA ARG A 379 26.10 1.98 -2.40
C ARG A 379 24.74 1.44 -2.02
N LEU A 380 24.22 0.51 -2.82
CA LEU A 380 23.19 -0.45 -2.40
C LEU A 380 23.84 -1.74 -1.93
N TRP A 381 23.21 -2.45 -0.99
CA TRP A 381 23.61 -3.81 -0.64
C TRP A 381 22.51 -4.66 -0.02
N PHE A 382 22.50 -5.96 -0.35
CA PHE A 382 21.70 -6.93 0.39
C PHE A 382 22.39 -7.28 1.71
N GLY A 383 21.60 -7.48 2.76
CA GLY A 383 22.08 -7.93 4.06
C GLY A 383 20.99 -8.55 4.91
N GLN A 384 21.35 -8.90 6.15
CA GLN A 384 20.40 -9.52 7.08
C GLN A 384 19.32 -8.51 7.51
N ASN A 385 18.06 -8.91 7.39
CA ASN A 385 16.96 -8.21 8.01
C ASN A 385 16.85 -8.61 9.49
N ASP A 386 17.46 -7.85 10.40
CA ASP A 386 17.45 -8.21 11.82
C ASP A 386 16.04 -8.36 12.42
N LYS A 387 15.01 -7.73 11.81
CA LYS A 387 13.61 -7.86 12.22
C LYS A 387 13.02 -9.25 11.93
N ALA A 388 13.75 -10.12 11.25
CA ALA A 388 13.38 -11.49 10.97
C ALA A 388 14.25 -12.51 11.71
N PHE A 389 15.12 -12.09 12.64
CA PHE A 389 15.95 -13.00 13.41
C PHE A 389 15.69 -12.83 14.91
N ASN A 390 15.50 -13.95 15.59
CA ASN A 390 15.48 -14.00 17.04
C ASN A 390 16.36 -15.15 17.52
N PHE A 391 17.43 -14.79 18.22
CA PHE A 391 18.41 -15.73 18.77
C PHE A 391 18.24 -15.85 20.28
N THR A 392 18.15 -17.10 20.73
CA THR A 392 18.13 -17.49 22.15
C THR A 392 19.31 -18.42 22.44
N ASN A 393 19.42 -18.90 23.67
CA ASN A 393 20.51 -19.80 24.06
C ASN A 393 20.47 -21.15 23.33
N ASP A 394 19.28 -21.62 23.00
CA ASP A 394 19.00 -22.96 22.46
C ASP A 394 18.29 -22.91 21.10
N LYS A 395 17.92 -21.74 20.57
CA LYS A 395 17.22 -21.63 19.29
C LYS A 395 17.55 -20.37 18.48
N ALA A 396 17.71 -20.53 17.18
CA ALA A 396 17.56 -19.48 16.17
C ALA A 396 16.18 -19.60 15.50
N SER A 397 15.35 -18.56 15.62
CA SER A 397 14.06 -18.46 14.93
C SER A 397 14.15 -17.45 13.79
N LEU A 398 13.61 -17.83 12.64
CA LEU A 398 13.66 -17.04 11.41
C LEU A 398 12.24 -16.63 11.00
N GLY A 399 12.07 -15.34 10.69
CA GLY A 399 10.81 -14.69 10.36
C GLY A 399 10.48 -14.74 8.87
N ALA A 400 9.58 -13.84 8.44
CA ALA A 400 9.01 -13.86 7.10
C ALA A 400 10.02 -13.50 5.98
N GLN A 401 10.85 -12.47 6.19
CA GLN A 401 11.79 -11.98 5.18
C GLN A 401 13.16 -11.77 5.83
N SER A 402 14.11 -12.65 5.52
CA SER A 402 15.44 -12.66 6.14
C SER A 402 16.43 -11.75 5.43
N THR A 403 16.18 -11.42 4.16
CA THR A 403 16.99 -10.46 3.40
C THR A 403 16.40 -9.06 3.42
N ARG A 404 17.25 -8.06 3.59
CA ARG A 404 16.95 -6.63 3.43
C ARG A 404 17.84 -6.04 2.35
N LEU A 405 17.33 -5.08 1.59
CA LEU A 405 18.11 -4.22 0.71
C LEU A 405 18.36 -2.88 1.40
N PHE A 406 19.63 -2.56 1.60
CA PHE A 406 20.09 -1.30 2.16
C PHE A 406 20.62 -0.38 1.07
N SER A 407 20.60 0.91 1.33
CA SER A 407 21.20 1.92 0.46
C SER A 407 21.72 3.11 1.26
N ARG A 408 22.86 3.65 0.82
CA ARG A 408 23.49 4.88 1.33
C ARG A 408 24.08 5.68 0.19
N SER A 409 24.16 6.99 0.35
CA SER A 409 24.82 7.90 -0.58
C SER A 409 26.08 8.49 0.03
N ASP A 410 27.03 8.90 -0.81
CA ASP A 410 28.27 9.54 -0.41
C ASP A 410 28.00 11.01 -0.03
N GLY A 411 28.19 11.36 1.24
CA GLY A 411 28.12 12.73 1.76
C GLY A 411 29.51 13.29 2.11
N GLU A 412 29.56 14.59 2.47
CA GLU A 412 30.84 15.28 2.78
C GLU A 412 31.63 14.65 3.95
N GLU A 413 30.91 14.14 4.97
CA GLU A 413 31.51 13.55 6.18
C GLU A 413 31.38 12.02 6.24
N GLY A 414 30.93 11.37 5.15
CA GLY A 414 30.74 9.92 5.07
C GLY A 414 29.40 9.53 4.43
N GLU A 415 29.01 8.27 4.61
CA GLU A 415 27.76 7.76 4.04
C GLU A 415 26.52 8.31 4.73
N VAL A 416 25.64 8.91 3.93
CA VAL A 416 24.36 9.49 4.35
C VAL A 416 23.19 8.71 3.73
N GLU A 417 21.98 9.05 4.13
CA GLU A 417 20.79 8.51 3.47
C GLU A 417 20.72 9.00 2.01
N PRO A 418 20.25 8.16 1.08
CA PRO A 418 20.07 8.60 -0.29
C PRO A 418 18.97 9.66 -0.47
N SER A 419 19.09 10.43 -1.55
CA SER A 419 18.04 11.29 -2.03
C SER A 419 16.80 10.50 -2.45
N TYR A 420 15.68 11.21 -2.65
CA TYR A 420 14.45 10.59 -3.13
C TYR A 420 14.65 9.86 -4.47
N SER A 421 15.36 10.48 -5.42
CA SER A 421 15.56 9.91 -6.75
C SER A 421 16.40 8.64 -6.70
N PHE A 422 17.46 8.62 -5.89
CA PHE A 422 18.32 7.45 -5.74
C PHE A 422 17.65 6.34 -4.90
N GLY A 423 16.89 6.72 -3.88
CA GLY A 423 16.35 5.78 -2.91
C GLY A 423 15.06 5.08 -3.33
N ARG A 424 14.22 5.68 -4.18
CA ARG A 424 12.84 5.20 -4.43
C ARG A 424 12.74 3.75 -4.91
N GLY A 425 13.53 3.36 -5.93
CA GLY A 425 13.46 2.02 -6.51
C GLY A 425 13.99 0.96 -5.55
N LEU A 426 15.07 1.30 -4.83
CA LEU A 426 15.70 0.45 -3.82
C LEU A 426 14.79 0.26 -2.60
N HIS A 427 14.16 1.34 -2.14
CA HIS A 427 13.24 1.30 -1.01
C HIS A 427 11.99 0.48 -1.34
N TRP A 428 11.39 0.71 -2.52
CA TRP A 428 10.27 -0.11 -2.98
C TRP A 428 10.66 -1.59 -3.03
N TRP A 429 11.85 -1.91 -3.55
CA TRP A 429 12.33 -3.29 -3.63
C TRP A 429 12.49 -3.89 -2.24
N ASP A 430 13.15 -3.20 -1.30
CA ASP A 430 13.32 -3.68 0.08
C ASP A 430 11.98 -4.07 0.71
N GLU A 431 10.99 -3.21 0.53
CA GLU A 431 9.62 -3.41 1.00
C GLU A 431 8.89 -4.52 0.24
N HIS A 432 9.16 -4.74 -1.05
CA HIS A 432 8.44 -5.70 -1.90
C HIS A 432 9.29 -6.92 -2.27
N TYR A 433 10.28 -7.26 -1.44
CA TYR A 433 11.27 -8.30 -1.72
C TYR A 433 10.64 -9.64 -2.14
N GLN A 434 9.57 -10.07 -1.48
CA GLN A 434 8.89 -11.34 -1.82
C GLN A 434 8.34 -11.34 -3.25
N GLN A 435 7.82 -10.21 -3.74
CA GLN A 435 7.32 -10.12 -5.12
C GLN A 435 8.47 -10.21 -6.12
N VAL A 436 9.62 -9.62 -5.78
CA VAL A 436 10.83 -9.73 -6.61
C VAL A 436 11.39 -11.15 -6.60
N ALA A 437 11.37 -11.82 -5.45
CA ALA A 437 11.76 -13.22 -5.29
C ALA A 437 10.83 -14.19 -6.04
N ASP A 438 9.54 -13.84 -6.19
CA ASP A 438 8.60 -14.61 -7.01
C ASP A 438 8.82 -14.41 -8.51
N HIS A 439 9.31 -13.23 -8.92
CA HIS A 439 9.67 -12.94 -10.31
C HIS A 439 10.98 -13.62 -10.71
N GLU A 440 12.01 -13.56 -9.87
CA GLU A 440 13.34 -14.14 -10.10
C GLU A 440 13.81 -15.01 -8.93
N ALA A 441 13.88 -16.31 -9.19
CA ALA A 441 14.13 -17.34 -8.19
C ALA A 441 15.49 -17.20 -7.50
N GLN A 442 16.48 -16.53 -8.10
CA GLN A 442 17.75 -16.27 -7.42
C GLN A 442 17.61 -15.35 -6.20
N TYR A 443 16.62 -14.45 -6.16
CA TYR A 443 16.34 -13.67 -4.94
C TYR A 443 15.65 -14.52 -3.87
N ALA A 444 14.76 -15.46 -4.25
CA ALA A 444 14.27 -16.45 -3.30
C ALA A 444 15.41 -17.32 -2.73
N ARG A 445 16.43 -17.63 -3.55
CA ARG A 445 17.63 -18.37 -3.12
C ARG A 445 18.47 -17.52 -2.18
N LEU A 446 18.64 -16.24 -2.47
CA LEU A 446 19.36 -15.29 -1.60
C LEU A 446 18.72 -15.21 -0.21
N ASP A 447 17.39 -15.16 -0.10
CA ASP A 447 16.70 -15.23 1.20
C ASP A 447 16.98 -16.52 1.96
N GLN A 448 17.02 -17.67 1.29
CA GLN A 448 17.40 -18.93 1.94
C GLN A 448 18.87 -18.95 2.34
N VAL A 449 19.78 -18.41 1.53
CA VAL A 449 21.19 -18.24 1.91
C VAL A 449 21.30 -17.36 3.16
N MET A 450 20.54 -16.26 3.24
CA MET A 450 20.53 -15.36 4.40
C MET A 450 20.00 -16.05 5.68
N ARG A 451 18.94 -16.86 5.55
CA ARG A 451 18.39 -17.70 6.63
C ARG A 451 19.42 -18.66 7.20
N TRP A 452 20.08 -19.41 6.33
CA TRP A 452 21.11 -20.36 6.72
C TRP A 452 22.35 -19.66 7.29
N SER A 453 22.75 -18.54 6.69
CA SER A 453 23.85 -17.69 7.15
C SER A 453 23.67 -17.29 8.62
N GLY A 454 22.56 -16.64 8.99
CA GLY A 454 22.30 -16.25 10.38
C GLY A 454 22.12 -17.45 11.34
N ALA A 455 21.51 -18.55 10.88
CA ALA A 455 21.36 -19.76 11.70
C ALA A 455 22.71 -20.45 11.97
N LEU A 456 23.63 -20.47 11.01
CA LEU A 456 24.96 -21.05 11.15
C LEU A 456 25.89 -20.16 11.97
N GLU A 457 25.79 -18.84 11.84
CA GLU A 457 26.45 -17.88 12.73
C GLU A 457 26.07 -18.18 14.19
N TRP A 458 24.78 -18.33 14.46
CA TRP A 458 24.27 -18.72 15.77
C TRP A 458 24.81 -20.08 16.23
N LEU A 459 24.74 -21.11 15.39
CA LEU A 459 25.19 -22.46 15.73
C LEU A 459 26.69 -22.49 16.08
N GLN A 460 27.50 -21.76 15.30
CA GLN A 460 28.93 -21.61 15.51
C GLN A 460 29.22 -20.92 16.86
N SER A 461 28.44 -19.89 17.21
CA SER A 461 28.55 -19.22 18.53
C SER A 461 28.30 -20.17 19.71
N LYS A 462 27.56 -21.27 19.50
CA LYS A 462 27.31 -22.32 20.49
C LYS A 462 28.35 -23.46 20.45
N GLY A 463 29.39 -23.34 19.63
CA GLY A 463 30.44 -24.35 19.47
C GLY A 463 29.93 -25.64 18.83
N LYS A 464 28.94 -25.54 17.93
CA LYS A 464 28.30 -26.64 17.22
C LYS A 464 28.45 -26.45 15.72
N GLN A 465 28.39 -27.56 14.98
CA GLN A 465 28.53 -27.59 13.53
C GLN A 465 27.65 -28.70 12.94
N LEU A 466 27.19 -28.50 11.70
CA LEU A 466 26.49 -29.49 10.90
C LEU A 466 27.47 -30.35 10.08
N PRO A 467 27.02 -31.49 9.52
CA PRO A 467 27.84 -32.29 8.60
C PRO A 467 28.40 -31.47 7.44
N GLU A 468 29.69 -31.61 7.19
CA GLU A 468 30.37 -30.96 6.07
C GLU A 468 30.53 -31.88 4.86
N THR A 469 30.47 -31.27 3.69
CA THR A 469 30.83 -31.83 2.40
C THR A 469 31.89 -30.95 1.74
N GLU A 470 32.75 -31.53 0.90
CA GLU A 470 33.74 -30.73 0.17
C GLU A 470 33.06 -29.94 -0.97
N PRO A 471 33.12 -28.60 -0.97
CA PRO A 471 32.49 -27.80 -1.99
C PRO A 471 33.33 -27.67 -3.26
N LYS A 472 32.64 -27.58 -4.39
CA LYS A 472 33.18 -27.15 -5.67
C LYS A 472 33.43 -25.65 -5.60
N ASN A 473 34.60 -25.24 -6.09
CA ASN A 473 35.08 -23.87 -6.02
C ASN A 473 35.75 -23.41 -7.33
N ASP A 474 35.36 -24.02 -8.45
CA ASP A 474 35.93 -23.81 -9.78
C ASP A 474 34.96 -23.11 -10.76
N LEU A 475 33.77 -22.73 -10.32
CA LEU A 475 32.81 -22.02 -11.16
C LEU A 475 33.35 -20.65 -11.58
N LYS A 476 32.96 -20.23 -12.79
CA LYS A 476 33.18 -18.90 -13.33
C LYS A 476 31.84 -18.27 -13.66
N PHE A 477 31.62 -17.02 -13.24
CA PHE A 477 30.34 -16.34 -13.38
C PHE A 477 29.84 -16.30 -14.83
N ALA A 478 30.72 -16.00 -15.78
CA ALA A 478 30.36 -15.94 -17.20
C ALA A 478 29.83 -17.29 -17.74
N ASP A 479 30.44 -18.40 -17.33
CA ASP A 479 30.02 -19.75 -17.72
C ASP A 479 28.74 -20.15 -16.99
N TRP A 480 28.69 -19.91 -15.68
CA TRP A 480 27.50 -20.16 -14.86
C TRP A 480 26.28 -19.42 -15.41
N TYR A 481 26.37 -18.11 -15.64
CA TYR A 481 25.27 -17.29 -16.15
C TYR A 481 24.78 -17.75 -17.53
N ARG A 482 25.71 -18.10 -18.43
CA ARG A 482 25.38 -18.62 -19.76
C ARG A 482 24.59 -19.92 -19.67
N ASP A 483 25.01 -20.83 -18.78
CA ASP A 483 24.47 -22.19 -18.69
C ASP A 483 23.14 -22.24 -17.91
N ARG A 484 22.82 -21.23 -17.10
CA ARG A 484 21.56 -21.10 -16.34
C ARG A 484 20.42 -20.54 -17.20
N THR A 485 19.76 -21.39 -17.98
CA THR A 485 18.63 -21.00 -18.86
C THR A 485 17.33 -20.66 -18.12
N ASP A 486 17.30 -20.89 -16.80
CA ASP A 486 16.16 -20.62 -15.91
C ASP A 486 16.07 -19.16 -15.42
N LEU A 487 17.16 -18.38 -15.56
CA LEU A 487 17.21 -16.98 -15.15
C LEU A 487 16.30 -16.10 -16.02
N LYS A 488 15.62 -15.12 -15.40
CA LYS A 488 14.79 -14.14 -16.11
C LYS A 488 15.63 -13.10 -16.82
N GLU A 489 16.70 -12.63 -16.18
CA GLU A 489 17.66 -11.77 -16.85
C GLU A 489 18.49 -12.60 -17.84
N ARG A 490 18.43 -12.21 -19.11
CA ARG A 490 19.15 -12.86 -20.22
C ARG A 490 19.99 -11.88 -21.04
N GLY A 491 20.04 -10.61 -20.64
CA GLY A 491 20.86 -9.59 -21.27
C GLY A 491 22.35 -9.88 -21.13
N ASP A 492 23.16 -9.25 -21.99
CA ASP A 492 24.61 -9.46 -22.02
C ASP A 492 25.29 -8.90 -20.77
N VAL A 493 25.71 -9.69 -19.78
CA VAL A 493 26.35 -9.18 -18.56
C VAL A 493 27.77 -8.62 -18.75
N ARG A 494 28.28 -8.57 -20.00
CA ARG A 494 29.58 -7.96 -20.39
C ARG A 494 30.76 -8.36 -19.48
N PRO A 495 31.03 -9.66 -19.28
CA PRO A 495 32.20 -10.09 -18.53
C PRO A 495 33.49 -9.77 -19.32
N VAL A 496 34.52 -9.33 -18.61
CA VAL A 496 35.83 -8.97 -19.15
C VAL A 496 36.95 -9.64 -18.34
N GLN A 497 38.13 -9.78 -18.94
CA GLN A 497 39.32 -10.33 -18.29
C GLN A 497 40.52 -9.37 -18.46
N PRO A 498 40.48 -8.20 -17.81
CA PRO A 498 41.60 -7.27 -17.80
C PRO A 498 42.82 -7.91 -17.13
N PRO A 499 44.05 -7.75 -17.65
CA PRO A 499 45.25 -8.30 -17.03
C PRO A 499 45.48 -7.85 -15.59
N SER A 500 45.02 -6.65 -15.22
CA SER A 500 45.13 -6.12 -13.84
C SER A 500 44.07 -6.67 -12.88
N ALA A 501 43.00 -7.30 -13.37
CA ALA A 501 41.96 -7.88 -12.54
C ALA A 501 42.46 -9.17 -11.88
N LYS A 502 42.22 -9.30 -10.57
CA LYS A 502 42.57 -10.49 -9.78
C LYS A 502 41.42 -11.48 -9.69
N GLN A 503 40.20 -11.03 -9.94
CA GLN A 503 38.96 -11.79 -9.91
C GLN A 503 38.13 -11.53 -11.17
N GLU A 504 36.92 -12.10 -11.21
CA GLU A 504 35.97 -11.87 -12.29
C GLU A 504 35.58 -10.38 -12.37
N ALA A 505 35.61 -9.82 -13.58
CA ALA A 505 35.31 -8.43 -13.82
C ALA A 505 34.17 -8.27 -14.84
N VAL A 506 33.37 -7.22 -14.67
CA VAL A 506 32.24 -6.88 -15.55
C VAL A 506 32.24 -5.39 -15.88
N LEU A 507 31.84 -5.06 -17.11
CA LEU A 507 31.66 -3.66 -17.50
C LEU A 507 30.39 -3.09 -16.85
N THR A 508 30.46 -1.82 -16.45
CA THR A 508 29.27 -1.10 -15.99
C THR A 508 28.41 -0.76 -17.19
N LYS A 509 27.14 -1.19 -17.18
CA LYS A 509 26.17 -0.76 -18.18
C LYS A 509 25.48 0.52 -17.75
N PRO A 510 25.58 1.61 -18.52
CA PRO A 510 24.80 2.80 -18.25
C PRO A 510 23.30 2.55 -18.51
N SER A 511 22.44 3.23 -17.74
CA SER A 511 21.01 3.31 -18.03
C SER A 511 20.75 3.91 -19.41
N LYS A 512 19.52 3.80 -19.91
CA LYS A 512 19.07 4.72 -20.96
C LYS A 512 19.18 6.15 -20.44
N ALA A 513 19.45 7.10 -21.32
CA ALA A 513 19.42 8.49 -20.91
C ALA A 513 17.99 8.92 -20.59
N TYR A 514 17.83 9.55 -19.45
CA TYR A 514 16.59 10.15 -19.00
C TYR A 514 16.92 11.50 -18.37
N ARG A 515 15.94 12.41 -18.32
CA ARG A 515 16.08 13.68 -17.62
C ARG A 515 15.23 13.60 -16.36
N ASP A 516 15.88 13.50 -15.22
CA ASP A 516 15.22 13.53 -13.91
C ASP A 516 16.01 14.46 -12.98
N CYS A 517 15.46 15.63 -12.69
CA CYS A 517 16.11 16.71 -11.93
C CYS A 517 17.59 17.01 -12.33
N GLY A 518 18.01 16.66 -13.55
CA GLY A 518 19.36 16.89 -14.08
C GLY A 518 20.44 15.85 -13.72
N PHE A 519 20.10 14.62 -13.31
CA PHE A 519 21.07 13.68 -12.70
C PHE A 519 21.35 12.35 -13.47
N TYR A 520 22.53 11.73 -13.22
CA TYR A 520 22.99 10.41 -13.70
C TYR A 520 23.88 9.67 -12.65
N GLY A 521 23.48 8.45 -12.21
CA GLY A 521 24.41 7.39 -11.75
C GLY A 521 24.10 6.69 -10.40
N VAL A 522 24.32 5.36 -10.34
CA VAL A 522 24.25 4.51 -9.12
C VAL A 522 25.45 3.54 -9.07
N ARG A 523 25.99 3.22 -7.87
CA ARG A 523 27.00 2.16 -7.60
C ARG A 523 26.61 1.38 -6.29
N GLY A 524 27.27 0.27 -5.94
CA GLY A 524 26.97 -0.55 -4.72
C GLY A 524 27.57 -1.97 -4.70
N GLY A 525 27.33 -2.82 -3.68
CA GLY A 525 27.87 -4.20 -3.46
C GLY A 525 26.96 -5.06 -2.55
N VAL A 526 27.33 -6.25 -2.01
CA VAL A 526 26.51 -7.13 -1.11
C VAL A 526 27.26 -7.48 0.21
N SER A 527 26.54 -7.70 1.32
CA SER A 527 27.14 -8.21 2.57
C SER A 527 26.23 -9.25 3.20
N LEU A 528 26.71 -10.45 3.53
CA LEU A 528 25.85 -11.45 4.20
C LEU A 528 25.80 -11.21 5.71
N GLY A 529 24.94 -11.97 6.39
CA GLY A 529 24.60 -11.74 7.78
C GLY A 529 25.79 -11.80 8.75
N ASP A 530 25.88 -10.78 9.59
CA ASP A 530 26.82 -10.60 10.70
C ASP A 530 26.10 -10.23 12.01
N GLY A 531 24.79 -10.51 12.11
CA GLY A 531 23.94 -9.94 13.14
C GLY A 531 24.40 -10.24 14.56
N ILE A 532 24.94 -11.44 14.82
CA ILE A 532 25.47 -11.79 16.15
C ILE A 532 26.83 -11.13 16.38
N ALA A 533 27.71 -11.12 15.38
CA ALA A 533 28.99 -10.44 15.44
C ALA A 533 28.83 -8.92 15.69
N ARG A 534 27.81 -8.31 15.10
CA ARG A 534 27.52 -6.87 15.14
C ARG A 534 26.77 -6.41 16.39
N VAL A 535 25.82 -7.20 16.88
CA VAL A 535 24.94 -6.80 17.99
C VAL A 535 25.37 -7.43 19.32
N GLY A 536 25.97 -8.62 19.29
CA GLY A 536 26.26 -9.44 20.46
C GLY A 536 25.01 -9.70 21.32
N ASP A 537 25.21 -10.04 22.60
CA ASP A 537 24.13 -10.15 23.60
C ASP A 537 23.66 -8.76 24.13
N GLY A 538 24.01 -7.69 23.41
CA GLY A 538 23.96 -6.30 23.85
C GLY A 538 22.57 -5.66 23.86
N TYR A 539 21.65 -6.15 23.03
CA TYR A 539 20.45 -5.41 22.62
C TYR A 539 19.19 -6.29 22.58
N GLN A 540 18.88 -6.93 23.71
CA GLN A 540 17.62 -7.65 23.94
C GLN A 540 16.98 -7.14 25.23
N ALA A 541 15.80 -6.54 25.12
CA ALA A 541 15.01 -6.11 26.26
C ALA A 541 13.98 -7.19 26.64
N ASP A 542 13.73 -7.36 27.94
CA ASP A 542 12.68 -8.25 28.44
C ASP A 542 11.31 -7.56 28.35
N LEU A 543 10.74 -7.56 27.14
CA LEU A 543 9.42 -7.00 26.86
C LEU A 543 8.33 -8.07 26.96
N PRO A 544 7.10 -7.72 27.40
CA PRO A 544 5.95 -8.63 27.36
C PRO A 544 5.69 -9.16 25.95
N ALA A 545 5.32 -10.44 25.83
CA ALA A 545 5.14 -11.11 24.54
C ALA A 545 4.27 -10.34 23.50
N PRO A 546 3.14 -9.69 23.87
CA PRO A 546 2.30 -8.97 22.90
C PRO A 546 3.00 -7.79 22.19
N VAL A 547 3.97 -7.14 22.86
CA VAL A 547 4.70 -5.98 22.32
C VAL A 547 6.15 -6.31 21.95
N ARG A 548 6.59 -7.53 22.22
CA ARG A 548 7.90 -8.00 21.80
C ARG A 548 7.94 -8.09 20.28
N ARG A 549 9.10 -7.73 19.73
CA ARG A 549 9.41 -7.79 18.30
C ARG A 549 10.84 -8.30 18.13
N ALA A 550 11.10 -8.94 17.01
CA ALA A 550 12.44 -9.36 16.63
C ALA A 550 13.34 -8.17 16.24
N GLY A 551 14.65 -8.38 16.29
CA GLY A 551 15.68 -7.36 16.05
C GLY A 551 16.16 -6.62 17.31
N PRO A 552 17.19 -5.77 17.17
CA PRO A 552 17.89 -5.18 18.30
C PRO A 552 17.01 -4.15 19.01
N THR A 553 16.90 -4.32 20.33
CA THR A 553 16.14 -3.42 21.20
C THR A 553 17.02 -2.98 22.36
N ASP A 554 17.07 -1.68 22.64
CA ASP A 554 17.84 -1.14 23.75
C ASP A 554 17.39 -1.79 25.07
N LYS A 555 18.35 -2.24 25.89
CA LYS A 555 18.11 -2.94 27.17
C LYS A 555 17.29 -2.15 28.18
N SER A 556 17.25 -0.82 28.06
CA SER A 556 16.43 0.06 28.91
C SER A 556 14.94 0.06 28.52
N SER A 557 14.58 -0.59 27.41
CA SER A 557 13.19 -0.68 26.96
C SER A 557 12.35 -1.47 27.97
N THR A 558 11.22 -0.90 28.37
CA THR A 558 10.31 -1.48 29.35
C THR A 558 8.87 -1.14 29.01
N LEU A 559 7.92 -2.02 29.35
CA LEU A 559 6.49 -1.72 29.29
C LEU A 559 5.79 -2.30 30.53
N ASN A 560 5.29 -1.41 31.39
CA ASN A 560 4.64 -1.78 32.65
C ASN A 560 3.22 -1.20 32.68
N ASN A 561 2.21 -2.06 32.85
CA ASN A 561 0.81 -1.65 32.94
C ASN A 561 0.36 -0.72 31.79
N GLY A 562 0.83 -1.01 30.57
CA GLY A 562 0.49 -0.22 29.39
C GLY A 562 1.19 1.13 29.26
N THR A 563 2.16 1.43 30.13
CA THR A 563 3.01 2.62 30.05
C THR A 563 4.49 2.22 30.01
N GLY A 564 5.26 2.82 29.11
CA GLY A 564 6.66 2.47 28.97
C GLY A 564 7.30 3.04 27.72
N LYS A 565 8.51 2.57 27.44
CA LYS A 565 9.34 3.02 26.34
C LYS A 565 10.00 1.82 25.67
N ILE A 566 9.94 1.78 24.35
CA ILE A 566 10.56 0.75 23.52
C ILE A 566 11.46 1.47 22.52
N THR A 567 12.76 1.18 22.56
CA THR A 567 13.74 1.79 21.65
C THR A 567 14.38 0.71 20.79
N GLU A 568 14.03 0.71 19.50
CA GLU A 568 14.69 -0.09 18.48
C GLU A 568 15.95 0.63 18.01
N VAL A 569 17.03 -0.13 17.77
CA VAL A 569 18.32 0.43 17.36
C VAL A 569 18.86 -0.28 16.13
N THR A 570 19.51 0.47 15.26
CA THR A 570 20.36 -0.06 14.21
C THR A 570 21.81 0.12 14.66
N VAL A 571 22.54 -0.99 14.72
CA VAL A 571 23.95 -1.02 15.11
C VAL A 571 24.78 -1.23 13.85
N ASP A 572 25.88 -0.49 13.67
CA ASP A 572 26.80 -0.70 12.55
C ASP A 572 27.91 -1.71 12.88
N ASN A 573 28.79 -1.97 11.92
CA ASN A 573 29.88 -2.95 12.07
C ASN A 573 30.96 -2.51 13.10
N ARG A 574 30.87 -1.29 13.64
CA ARG A 574 31.73 -0.77 14.72
C ARG A 574 31.06 -0.88 16.10
N HIS A 575 29.92 -1.56 16.18
CA HIS A 575 29.09 -1.68 17.38
C HIS A 575 28.47 -0.35 17.83
N GLU A 576 28.38 0.64 16.93
CA GLU A 576 27.81 1.96 17.22
C GLU A 576 26.34 2.03 16.78
N VAL A 577 25.50 2.70 17.58
CA VAL A 577 24.09 2.94 17.21
C VAL A 577 24.03 4.07 16.19
N VAL A 578 23.75 3.74 14.94
CA VAL A 578 23.67 4.70 13.83
C VAL A 578 22.26 5.25 13.65
N ASP A 579 21.23 4.44 13.94
CA ASP A 579 19.83 4.86 13.87
C ASP A 579 19.04 4.36 15.08
N ARG A 580 18.02 5.12 15.48
CA ARG A 580 17.11 4.77 16.59
C ARG A 580 15.67 5.14 16.27
N VAL A 581 14.77 4.26 16.68
CA VAL A 581 13.32 4.50 16.69
C VAL A 581 12.80 4.25 18.09
N GLU A 582 12.43 5.32 18.77
CA GLU A 582 11.94 5.31 20.13
C GLU A 582 10.42 5.47 20.17
N ARG A 583 9.72 4.58 20.87
CA ARG A 583 8.29 4.63 21.06
C ARG A 583 7.97 4.75 22.54
N THR A 584 7.29 5.83 22.92
CA THR A 584 6.75 6.02 24.28
C THR A 584 5.27 5.66 24.26
N LEU A 585 4.90 4.62 25.01
CA LEU A 585 3.54 4.12 25.11
C LEU A 585 2.92 4.59 26.42
N THR A 586 1.68 5.05 26.37
CA THR A 586 0.88 5.39 27.55
C THR A 586 -0.54 4.87 27.35
N THR A 587 -1.16 4.35 28.40
CA THR A 587 -2.57 3.94 28.36
C THR A 587 -3.28 4.44 29.60
N SER A 588 -4.31 5.27 29.39
CA SER A 588 -5.09 5.85 30.48
C SER A 588 -6.52 6.12 30.01
N ASN A 589 -7.50 5.96 30.90
CA ASN A 589 -8.92 6.28 30.65
C ASN A 589 -9.50 5.64 29.36
N GLY A 590 -9.10 4.41 29.03
CA GLY A 590 -9.57 3.72 27.83
C GLY A 590 -8.97 4.26 26.52
N THR A 591 -7.92 5.09 26.59
CA THR A 591 -7.17 5.62 25.46
C THR A 591 -5.71 5.21 25.56
N ALA A 592 -5.14 4.70 24.47
CA ALA A 592 -3.73 4.43 24.32
C ALA A 592 -3.10 5.50 23.43
N ARG A 593 -1.89 5.93 23.76
CA ARG A 593 -1.10 6.85 22.95
C ARG A 593 0.31 6.32 22.78
N THR A 594 0.78 6.33 21.54
CA THR A 594 2.16 5.96 21.18
C THR A 594 2.83 7.15 20.52
N GLU A 595 3.91 7.63 21.12
CA GLU A 595 4.75 8.71 20.56
C GLU A 595 6.04 8.11 20.02
N THR A 596 6.24 8.22 18.72
CA THR A 596 7.40 7.71 17.98
C THR A 596 8.35 8.85 17.64
N ARG A 597 9.62 8.69 18.01
CA ARG A 597 10.73 9.58 17.67
C ARG A 597 11.81 8.81 16.92
N ALA A 598 12.20 9.28 15.76
CA ALA A 598 13.29 8.67 14.99
C ALA A 598 14.32 9.69 14.53
N THR A 599 15.57 9.25 14.39
CA THR A 599 16.67 10.03 13.81
C THR A 599 16.99 9.55 12.38
N GLY A 600 17.96 10.18 11.72
CA GLY A 600 18.69 9.54 10.62
C GLY A 600 18.17 9.74 9.20
N ARG A 601 17.12 10.56 8.97
CA ARG A 601 16.53 10.78 7.63
C ARG A 601 16.64 12.25 7.20
N GLU A 602 17.41 12.52 6.15
CA GLU A 602 17.58 13.87 5.57
C GLU A 602 16.45 14.19 4.58
N VAL A 603 15.98 13.18 3.85
CA VAL A 603 14.91 13.34 2.86
C VAL A 603 13.64 12.62 3.34
N ILE A 604 12.62 13.41 3.66
CA ILE A 604 11.36 12.89 4.16
C ILE A 604 10.25 13.21 3.14
N PRO A 605 9.83 12.24 2.32
CA PRO A 605 8.64 12.41 1.49
C PRO A 605 7.38 12.44 2.35
N LEU A 606 6.35 13.10 1.84
CA LEU A 606 4.97 13.00 2.32
C LEU A 606 4.06 13.15 1.09
N GLY A 607 3.66 12.00 0.52
CA GLY A 607 3.30 11.89 -0.89
C GLY A 607 4.41 12.46 -1.78
N ASP A 608 4.04 13.28 -2.76
CA ASP A 608 4.96 13.95 -3.67
C ASP A 608 5.72 15.14 -3.06
N LEU A 609 5.41 15.53 -1.82
CA LEU A 609 5.94 16.73 -1.18
C LEU A 609 7.15 16.39 -0.30
N LYS A 610 8.07 17.35 -0.15
CA LYS A 610 9.23 17.21 0.74
C LYS A 610 8.96 17.88 2.07
N VAL A 611 9.06 17.15 3.19
CA VAL A 611 9.01 17.74 4.53
C VAL A 611 10.33 18.45 4.81
N MET A 612 10.24 19.72 5.19
CA MET A 612 11.39 20.53 5.57
C MET A 612 11.56 20.49 7.08
N GLN A 613 12.71 20.02 7.56
CA GLN A 613 13.02 20.02 8.99
C GLN A 613 13.97 21.15 9.36
N PRO A 614 13.75 21.84 10.50
CA PRO A 614 14.83 22.57 11.16
C PRO A 614 15.90 21.56 11.60
N GLY A 615 17.17 21.97 11.65
CA GLY A 615 18.37 21.12 11.74
C GLY A 615 18.54 20.20 12.97
N THR A 616 17.47 19.85 13.68
CA THR A 616 17.44 18.86 14.77
C THR A 616 17.18 17.42 14.32
N ASN A 617 16.86 17.16 13.03
CA ASN A 617 16.69 15.83 12.39
C ASN A 617 15.82 14.77 13.11
N VAL A 618 15.08 15.14 14.17
CA VAL A 618 14.16 14.23 14.87
C VAL A 618 12.81 14.28 14.18
N ARG A 619 12.33 13.11 13.75
CA ARG A 619 10.97 12.95 13.25
C ARG A 619 10.06 12.52 14.38
N GLU A 620 8.96 13.24 14.53
CA GLU A 620 7.94 12.94 15.54
C GLU A 620 6.65 12.50 14.86
N LEU A 621 6.13 11.36 15.31
CA LEU A 621 4.84 10.81 14.92
C LEU A 621 4.13 10.35 16.18
N ALA A 622 2.86 10.66 16.35
CA ALA A 622 2.08 10.15 17.47
C ALA A 622 0.79 9.51 16.98
N THR A 623 0.38 8.46 17.67
CA THR A 623 -0.95 7.89 17.47
C THR A 623 -1.74 7.90 18.76
N THR A 624 -3.04 8.12 18.65
CA THR A 624 -3.99 8.04 19.77
C THR A 624 -5.10 7.09 19.38
N LEU A 625 -5.29 6.04 20.18
CA LEU A 625 -6.19 4.93 19.89
C LEU A 625 -7.21 4.76 21.02
N LYS A 626 -8.47 4.58 20.63
CA LYS A 626 -9.56 4.18 21.53
C LYS A 626 -10.36 3.07 20.86
N ALA A 627 -10.62 1.98 21.56
CA ALA A 627 -11.45 0.89 21.07
C ALA A 627 -12.41 0.39 22.15
N ASP A 628 -13.71 0.31 21.81
CA ASP A 628 -14.78 -0.21 22.66
C ASP A 628 -15.90 -0.80 21.78
N ARG A 629 -16.33 -2.04 22.09
CA ARG A 629 -17.50 -2.70 21.47
C ARG A 629 -17.54 -2.63 19.93
N GLY A 630 -16.41 -2.95 19.29
CA GLY A 630 -16.31 -2.98 17.83
C GLY A 630 -16.34 -1.60 17.17
N LYS A 631 -16.14 -0.53 17.94
CA LYS A 631 -15.80 0.81 17.46
C LYS A 631 -14.33 1.09 17.76
N ILE A 632 -13.58 1.56 16.77
CA ILE A 632 -12.18 1.99 16.91
C ILE A 632 -12.05 3.43 16.41
N ASP A 633 -11.47 4.31 17.22
CA ASP A 633 -11.04 5.65 16.82
C ASP A 633 -9.49 5.67 16.84
N TYR A 634 -8.84 5.81 15.68
CA TYR A 634 -7.40 5.74 15.51
C TYR A 634 -6.85 7.01 14.85
N ARG A 635 -6.39 7.95 15.68
CA ARG A 635 -5.84 9.25 15.28
C ARG A 635 -4.34 9.16 15.06
N VAL A 636 -3.86 9.85 14.02
CA VAL A 636 -2.44 10.03 13.70
C VAL A 636 -2.10 11.52 13.71
N ASP A 637 -1.04 11.88 14.40
CA ASP A 637 -0.44 13.21 14.43
C ASP A 637 1.00 13.11 13.90
N TYR A 638 1.41 14.02 13.03
CA TYR A 638 2.74 14.09 12.46
C TYR A 638 3.36 15.46 12.72
N GLN A 639 4.56 15.49 13.30
CA GLN A 639 5.26 16.74 13.67
C GLN A 639 4.38 17.66 14.52
N GLY A 640 3.67 17.09 15.49
CA GLY A 640 2.73 17.80 16.37
C GLY A 640 1.40 18.25 15.73
N ASN A 641 1.18 17.97 14.44
CA ASN A 641 -0.01 18.38 13.71
C ASN A 641 -0.89 17.19 13.34
N HIS A 642 -2.22 17.37 13.32
CA HIS A 642 -3.15 16.28 13.04
C HIS A 642 -3.08 15.85 11.56
N LEU A 643 -2.74 14.59 11.31
CA LEU A 643 -2.70 14.02 9.95
C LEU A 643 -4.08 13.51 9.53
N GLY A 644 -4.73 12.75 10.41
CA GLY A 644 -6.08 12.26 10.20
C GLY A 644 -6.51 11.25 11.24
N THR A 645 -7.74 10.78 11.10
CA THR A 645 -8.36 9.82 12.02
C THR A 645 -9.12 8.77 11.23
N LEU A 646 -8.73 7.51 11.40
CA LEU A 646 -9.51 6.36 10.95
C LEU A 646 -10.55 6.02 12.03
N THR A 647 -11.80 5.88 11.64
CA THR A 647 -12.87 5.38 12.51
C THR A 647 -13.44 4.09 11.95
N THR A 648 -13.65 3.09 12.81
CA THR A 648 -14.40 1.88 12.48
C THR A 648 -15.69 1.82 13.28
N ALA A 649 -16.76 1.27 12.70
CA ALA A 649 -17.96 0.94 13.43
C ALA A 649 -18.52 -0.40 12.96
N ARG A 650 -18.64 -1.37 13.88
CA ARG A 650 -19.26 -2.68 13.63
C ARG A 650 -20.78 -2.61 13.77
N SER A 651 -21.48 -3.11 12.75
CA SER A 651 -22.92 -3.40 12.74
C SER A 651 -23.12 -4.85 12.31
N ARG A 652 -23.26 -5.76 13.29
CA ARG A 652 -23.29 -7.22 13.08
C ARG A 652 -22.10 -7.72 12.24
N SER A 653 -22.35 -8.23 11.03
CA SER A 653 -21.36 -8.73 10.05
C SER A 653 -20.87 -7.66 9.07
N PHE A 654 -21.16 -6.38 9.32
CA PHE A 654 -20.71 -5.26 8.50
C PHE A 654 -19.87 -4.28 9.33
N ILE A 655 -18.77 -3.79 8.76
CA ILE A 655 -17.85 -2.85 9.42
C ILE A 655 -17.63 -1.67 8.48
N SER A 656 -18.00 -0.46 8.90
CA SER A 656 -17.72 0.74 8.12
C SER A 656 -16.39 1.36 8.56
N LEU A 657 -15.53 1.69 7.59
CA LEU A 657 -14.30 2.46 7.76
C LEU A 657 -14.49 3.86 7.17
N SER A 658 -14.13 4.89 7.93
CA SER A 658 -14.09 6.28 7.47
C SER A 658 -12.77 6.94 7.82
N TRP A 659 -12.21 7.73 6.90
CA TRP A 659 -11.01 8.51 7.15
C TRP A 659 -11.31 10.01 7.13
N ALA A 660 -11.18 10.65 8.29
CA ALA A 660 -11.28 12.10 8.41
C ALA A 660 -9.88 12.74 8.28
N LYS A 661 -9.68 13.58 7.26
CA LYS A 661 -8.40 14.28 7.07
C LYS A 661 -8.21 15.37 8.11
N GLY A 662 -7.05 15.36 8.78
CA GLY A 662 -6.58 16.44 9.63
C GLY A 662 -5.88 17.53 8.82
N ILE A 663 -5.37 18.56 9.51
CA ILE A 663 -4.73 19.72 8.89
C ILE A 663 -3.54 19.35 7.97
N VAL A 664 -2.72 18.37 8.35
CA VAL A 664 -1.58 17.94 7.52
C VAL A 664 -2.07 17.23 6.25
N GLY A 665 -3.04 16.33 6.38
CA GLY A 665 -3.63 15.66 5.21
C GLY A 665 -4.29 16.64 4.24
N ARG A 666 -4.91 17.71 4.75
CA ARG A 666 -5.48 18.80 3.93
C ARG A 666 -4.39 19.66 3.30
N MET A 667 -3.33 19.97 4.03
CA MET A 667 -2.17 20.69 3.50
C MET A 667 -1.52 19.95 2.32
N VAL A 668 -1.31 18.64 2.45
CA VAL A 668 -0.76 17.80 1.37
C VAL A 668 -1.66 17.86 0.13
N LYS A 669 -2.97 17.60 0.31
CA LYS A 669 -3.98 17.70 -0.76
C LYS A 669 -4.03 19.07 -1.43
N ALA A 670 -3.90 20.15 -0.67
CA ALA A 670 -3.94 21.52 -1.20
C ALA A 670 -2.70 21.84 -2.06
N LEU A 671 -1.53 21.31 -1.69
CA LEU A 671 -0.25 21.60 -2.35
C LEU A 671 0.05 20.68 -3.54
N GLN A 672 -0.56 19.49 -3.62
CA GLN A 672 -0.35 18.54 -4.70
C GLN A 672 -0.53 19.14 -6.10
N PRO A 673 -1.56 19.96 -6.40
CA PRO A 673 -1.69 20.53 -7.74
C PRO A 673 -0.57 21.49 -8.13
N ILE A 674 0.06 22.18 -7.17
CA ILE A 674 1.24 23.01 -7.44
C ILE A 674 2.39 22.13 -7.98
N GLN A 675 2.62 20.93 -7.42
CA GLN A 675 3.61 19.99 -7.95
C GLN A 675 3.37 19.63 -9.42
N HIS A 676 2.11 19.68 -9.84
CA HIS A 676 1.67 19.35 -11.18
C HIS A 676 1.43 20.59 -12.06
N GLY A 677 2.00 21.74 -11.68
CA GLY A 677 1.94 22.98 -12.46
C GLY A 677 0.56 23.64 -12.51
N LYS A 678 -0.32 23.30 -11.57
CA LYS A 678 -1.66 23.89 -11.42
C LYS A 678 -1.69 24.87 -10.25
N SER A 679 -2.71 25.73 -10.21
CA SER A 679 -2.97 26.57 -9.04
C SER A 679 -3.39 25.73 -7.84
N LEU A 680 -3.41 26.35 -6.65
CA LEU A 680 -3.95 25.73 -5.43
C LEU A 680 -5.37 25.21 -5.70
N ASP A 681 -5.55 23.93 -5.37
CA ASP A 681 -6.74 23.12 -5.68
C ASP A 681 -8.05 23.62 -5.04
N ASP A 682 -9.15 22.96 -5.42
CA ASP A 682 -10.43 22.90 -4.71
C ASP A 682 -10.24 22.59 -3.21
N ASN A 683 -9.15 21.95 -2.79
CA ASN A 683 -8.88 21.61 -1.40
C ASN A 683 -8.53 22.81 -0.49
N VAL A 684 -8.50 24.04 -1.02
CA VAL A 684 -8.50 25.29 -0.25
C VAL A 684 -9.93 25.85 -0.17
N PHE A 685 -10.44 26.09 1.03
CA PHE A 685 -11.80 26.59 1.22
C PHE A 685 -11.98 28.04 0.73
N TYR A 686 -11.08 28.93 1.14
CA TYR A 686 -11.02 30.32 0.70
C TYR A 686 -9.70 30.94 1.13
N SER A 687 -9.37 32.11 0.59
CA SER A 687 -8.12 32.83 0.88
C SER A 687 -8.38 34.25 1.32
N GLN A 688 -7.51 34.80 2.15
CA GLN A 688 -7.51 36.22 2.51
C GLN A 688 -6.09 36.80 2.39
N ARG A 689 -5.99 38.12 2.21
CA ARG A 689 -4.71 38.82 2.37
C ARG A 689 -4.62 39.41 3.77
N ASP A 690 -3.49 39.23 4.43
CA ASP A 690 -3.20 39.87 5.70
C ASP A 690 -2.78 41.36 5.50
N ALA A 691 -2.49 42.06 6.60
CA ALA A 691 -2.06 43.45 6.56
C ALA A 691 -0.71 43.68 5.85
N ASN A 692 0.10 42.63 5.70
CA ASN A 692 1.40 42.68 5.01
C ASN A 692 1.29 42.30 3.53
N GLY A 693 0.08 41.97 3.06
CA GLY A 693 -0.17 41.50 1.69
C GLY A 693 0.15 40.02 1.47
N GLN A 694 0.49 39.26 2.52
CA GLN A 694 0.66 37.81 2.44
C GLN A 694 -0.71 37.14 2.29
N THR A 695 -0.82 36.22 1.33
CA THR A 695 -2.02 35.41 1.16
C THR A 695 -2.02 34.26 2.17
N LEU A 696 -3.10 34.18 2.96
CA LEU A 696 -3.40 33.09 3.87
C LEU A 696 -4.52 32.25 3.26
N HIS A 697 -4.32 30.94 3.19
CA HIS A 697 -5.27 29.98 2.63
C HIS A 697 -5.93 29.18 3.76
N ARG A 698 -7.26 29.22 3.83
CA ARG A 698 -8.00 28.40 4.78
C ARG A 698 -8.12 26.98 4.24
N ILE A 699 -7.48 26.05 4.92
CA ILE A 699 -7.55 24.61 4.63
C ILE A 699 -8.16 23.79 5.78
N GLY A 700 -8.37 24.41 6.95
CA GLY A 700 -8.80 23.75 8.18
C GLY A 700 -10.07 24.30 8.80
N GLY A 701 -10.50 23.65 9.88
CA GLY A 701 -11.68 23.95 10.68
C GLY A 701 -11.43 25.00 11.74
N LYS A 702 -12.20 24.89 12.84
CA LYS A 702 -12.14 25.81 13.96
C LYS A 702 -10.81 25.67 14.69
N ASP A 703 -10.18 26.81 15.00
CA ASP A 703 -8.91 26.93 15.71
C ASP A 703 -7.69 26.30 15.02
N GLU A 704 -7.87 25.77 13.79
CA GLU A 704 -6.78 25.23 12.98
C GLU A 704 -5.98 26.35 12.28
N PRO A 705 -4.67 26.14 12.06
CA PRO A 705 -3.84 27.12 11.38
C PRO A 705 -4.20 27.26 9.89
N TRP A 706 -3.75 28.35 9.30
CA TRP A 706 -3.93 28.65 7.89
C TRP A 706 -2.65 28.34 7.12
N LEU A 707 -2.78 28.00 5.84
CA LEU A 707 -1.67 27.69 4.96
C LEU A 707 -1.13 28.96 4.30
N THR A 708 0.18 29.14 4.31
CA THR A 708 0.87 30.15 3.50
C THR A 708 1.82 29.47 2.53
N VAL A 709 1.89 29.96 1.31
CA VAL A 709 2.86 29.51 0.30
C VAL A 709 3.69 30.72 -0.14
N GLY A 710 5.01 30.60 -0.07
CA GLY A 710 5.92 31.69 -0.38
C GLY A 710 7.27 31.22 -0.92
N PRO A 711 8.24 32.13 -1.10
CA PRO A 711 9.58 31.78 -1.57
C PRO A 711 10.26 30.74 -0.67
N ASP A 712 11.03 29.82 -1.27
CA ASP A 712 11.81 28.84 -0.52
C ASP A 712 12.81 29.52 0.43
N ARG A 713 12.86 29.03 1.67
CA ARG A 713 13.68 29.56 2.76
C ARG A 713 13.86 28.47 3.83
N PRO A 714 14.83 28.59 4.75
CA PRO A 714 14.93 27.68 5.88
C PRO A 714 13.64 27.65 6.70
N ALA A 715 13.11 26.45 6.94
CA ALA A 715 11.89 26.26 7.71
C ALA A 715 12.13 26.55 9.19
N THR A 716 11.18 27.25 9.83
CA THR A 716 11.23 27.58 11.28
C THR A 716 10.41 26.62 12.14
N GLY A 717 9.67 25.72 11.51
CA GLY A 717 8.80 24.72 12.12
C GLY A 717 8.38 23.67 11.08
N PHE A 718 7.24 23.01 11.28
CA PHE A 718 6.69 22.10 10.28
C PHE A 718 6.36 22.87 8.99
N ALA A 719 7.07 22.52 7.91
CA ALA A 719 6.87 23.11 6.60
C ALA A 719 7.02 22.03 5.52
N LEU A 720 6.35 22.25 4.39
CA LEU A 720 6.48 21.42 3.21
C LEU A 720 7.08 22.25 2.08
N ARG A 721 8.04 21.68 1.36
CA ARG A 721 8.51 22.23 0.10
C ARG A 721 7.65 21.69 -1.02
N VAL A 722 7.33 22.58 -1.96
CA VAL A 722 6.66 22.27 -3.22
C VAL A 722 7.50 22.85 -4.36
N GLY A 723 7.51 22.20 -5.52
CA GLY A 723 8.28 22.63 -6.69
C GLY A 723 7.38 22.93 -7.88
N THR A 724 7.78 23.90 -8.69
CA THR A 724 7.13 24.26 -9.95
C THR A 724 8.17 24.38 -11.05
N HIS A 725 7.88 23.84 -12.23
CA HIS A 725 8.73 24.05 -13.40
C HIS A 725 8.41 25.40 -14.05
N ASN A 726 9.43 26.16 -14.41
CA ASN A 726 9.26 27.31 -15.31
C ASN A 726 9.11 26.81 -16.77
N PRO A 727 8.76 27.69 -17.73
CA PRO A 727 8.64 27.31 -19.15
C PRO A 727 9.91 26.69 -19.77
N ASP A 728 11.08 26.95 -19.17
CA ASP A 728 12.37 26.41 -19.58
C ASP A 728 12.70 25.05 -18.93
N GLY A 729 11.80 24.51 -18.10
CA GLY A 729 11.97 23.24 -17.39
C GLY A 729 12.82 23.32 -16.11
N ILE A 730 13.19 24.52 -15.67
CA ILE A 730 13.92 24.74 -14.41
C ILE A 730 12.94 24.68 -13.24
N THR A 731 13.24 23.81 -12.29
CA THR A 731 12.47 23.70 -11.04
C THR A 731 12.75 24.87 -10.12
N THR A 732 11.68 25.54 -9.69
CA THR A 732 11.67 26.57 -8.66
C THR A 732 10.95 26.02 -7.44
N HIS A 733 11.45 26.31 -6.24
CA HIS A 733 10.87 25.81 -5.00
C HIS A 733 10.08 26.90 -4.28
N LEU A 734 9.00 26.48 -3.64
CA LEU A 734 8.20 27.29 -2.73
C LEU A 734 8.15 26.58 -1.38
N LEU A 735 8.11 27.37 -0.31
CA LEU A 735 7.90 26.88 1.05
C LEU A 735 6.45 27.09 1.46
N ALA A 736 5.83 26.03 1.94
CA ALA A 736 4.50 26.02 2.49
C ALA A 736 4.55 25.83 4.01
N GLU A 737 3.91 26.73 4.76
CA GLU A 737 3.94 26.76 6.22
C GLU A 737 2.52 26.91 6.79
N LEU A 738 2.32 26.36 7.99
CA LEU A 738 1.12 26.57 8.79
C LEU A 738 1.33 27.81 9.69
N GLN A 739 0.49 28.82 9.52
CA GLN A 739 0.53 30.07 10.26
C GLN A 739 -0.69 30.21 11.18
N PRO A 740 -0.52 30.86 12.35
CA PRO A 740 -1.66 31.25 13.17
C PRO A 740 -2.67 32.09 12.38
N ARG A 741 -3.95 31.89 12.71
CA ARG A 741 -5.05 32.63 12.09
C ARG A 741 -4.95 34.14 12.37
N ALA A 742 -5.04 34.96 11.33
CA ALA A 742 -5.22 36.41 11.49
C ALA A 742 -6.67 36.74 11.89
N PRO A 743 -6.92 37.68 12.80
CA PRO A 743 -8.27 38.03 13.22
C PRO A 743 -9.09 38.67 12.08
N PRO A 744 -10.41 38.45 12.02
CA PRO A 744 -11.26 39.14 11.05
C PRO A 744 -11.32 40.64 11.36
N THR A 745 -11.38 41.48 10.33
CA THR A 745 -11.41 42.94 10.45
C THR A 745 -12.82 43.54 10.26
N GLY A 746 -13.87 42.75 10.46
CA GLY A 746 -15.26 43.19 10.36
C GLY A 746 -16.28 42.11 10.74
N ASP A 747 -17.52 42.52 10.99
CA ASP A 747 -18.61 41.67 11.50
C ASP A 747 -19.11 40.62 10.49
N TYR A 748 -18.91 40.88 9.19
CA TYR A 748 -19.33 39.99 8.11
C TYR A 748 -18.17 39.62 7.19
N MET A 749 -18.19 38.37 6.73
CA MET A 749 -17.24 37.81 5.77
C MET A 749 -17.97 37.55 4.46
N THR A 750 -17.51 38.16 3.37
CA THR A 750 -18.01 37.94 2.01
C THR A 750 -16.97 37.19 1.20
N LEU A 751 -17.37 36.05 0.64
CA LEU A 751 -16.61 35.26 -0.30
C LEU A 751 -16.97 35.64 -1.73
N THR A 752 -15.95 35.94 -2.53
CA THR A 752 -16.09 36.20 -3.97
C THR A 752 -15.32 35.12 -4.73
N PRO A 753 -15.95 34.40 -5.69
CA PRO A 753 -15.25 33.41 -6.51
C PRO A 753 -14.07 34.03 -7.26
N THR A 754 -13.04 33.21 -7.51
CA THR A 754 -11.92 33.61 -8.38
C THR A 754 -11.84 32.63 -9.57
N PRO A 755 -11.40 33.07 -10.77
CA PRO A 755 -11.43 32.21 -11.96
C PRO A 755 -10.56 30.95 -11.84
N ASP A 756 -9.38 31.09 -11.24
CA ASP A 756 -8.33 30.06 -11.25
C ASP A 756 -7.88 29.66 -9.83
N GLY A 757 -8.70 29.90 -8.80
CA GLY A 757 -8.30 29.63 -7.42
C GLY A 757 -9.43 29.68 -6.40
N PRO A 758 -9.10 29.47 -5.11
CA PRO A 758 -10.08 29.48 -4.04
C PRO A 758 -10.76 30.85 -3.91
N PRO A 759 -12.04 30.91 -3.47
CA PRO A 759 -12.74 32.15 -3.23
C PRO A 759 -11.95 33.12 -2.35
N ALA A 760 -12.01 34.42 -2.66
CA ALA A 760 -11.38 35.47 -1.86
C ALA A 760 -12.33 35.95 -0.77
N ALA A 761 -11.89 35.89 0.48
CA ALA A 761 -12.58 36.42 1.64
C ALA A 761 -12.25 37.90 1.88
N THR A 762 -13.31 38.69 2.06
CA THR A 762 -13.23 40.11 2.44
C THR A 762 -14.11 40.34 3.66
N PHE A 763 -13.69 41.25 4.54
CA PHE A 763 -14.39 41.54 5.79
C PHE A 763 -14.95 42.96 5.77
N SER A 764 -16.18 43.13 6.24
CA SER A 764 -16.81 44.44 6.38
C SER A 764 -17.85 44.44 7.50
N ASP A 765 -18.21 45.63 7.98
CA ASP A 765 -19.32 45.81 8.92
C ASP A 765 -20.67 46.03 8.21
N THR A 766 -20.69 45.87 6.88
CA THR A 766 -21.90 46.03 6.08
C THR A 766 -22.74 44.76 6.18
N PRO A 767 -24.02 44.84 6.61
CA PRO A 767 -24.90 43.69 6.68
C PRO A 767 -25.07 43.01 5.31
N PRO A 768 -25.30 41.68 5.29
CA PRO A 768 -25.46 40.93 4.06
C PRO A 768 -26.69 41.40 3.28
N THR A 769 -26.53 41.49 1.96
CA THR A 769 -27.61 41.59 0.99
C THR A 769 -27.71 40.26 0.24
N GLY A 770 -28.91 39.74 -0.02
CA GLY A 770 -29.10 38.47 -0.75
C GLY A 770 -30.21 37.59 -0.18
N THR A 771 -30.39 36.42 -0.78
CA THR A 771 -31.36 35.41 -0.31
C THR A 771 -30.78 34.66 0.89
N PRO A 772 -31.47 34.64 2.04
CA PRO A 772 -31.04 33.87 3.20
C PRO A 772 -31.24 32.37 2.97
N ILE A 773 -30.22 31.57 3.27
CA ILE A 773 -30.24 30.10 3.23
C ILE A 773 -29.89 29.57 4.62
N GLN A 774 -30.70 28.68 5.16
CA GLN A 774 -30.42 28.04 6.45
C GLN A 774 -29.41 26.90 6.28
N VAL A 775 -28.50 26.75 7.23
CA VAL A 775 -27.55 25.63 7.27
C VAL A 775 -27.72 24.86 8.58
N HIS A 776 -27.98 23.57 8.46
CA HIS A 776 -28.28 22.65 9.54
C HIS A 776 -27.23 21.54 9.60
N THR A 777 -26.95 21.06 10.82
CA THR A 777 -26.06 19.92 11.06
C THR A 777 -26.77 18.81 11.85
N PRO A 778 -26.29 17.54 11.76
CA PRO A 778 -26.89 16.42 12.49
C PRO A 778 -26.92 16.61 14.01
N ASP A 779 -25.95 17.35 14.57
CA ASP A 779 -25.87 17.67 16.00
C ASP A 779 -26.75 18.86 16.42
N GLY A 780 -27.60 19.37 15.51
CA GLY A 780 -28.60 20.40 15.78
C GLY A 780 -28.06 21.84 15.79
N ARG A 781 -26.82 22.08 15.33
CA ARG A 781 -26.34 23.44 15.10
C ARG A 781 -27.03 24.02 13.88
N ASN A 782 -27.36 25.31 13.97
CA ASN A 782 -28.00 26.07 12.91
C ASN A 782 -27.19 27.33 12.64
N SER A 783 -27.06 27.68 11.36
CA SER A 783 -26.42 28.90 10.89
C SER A 783 -27.16 29.43 9.67
N GLN A 784 -26.81 30.63 9.23
CA GLN A 784 -27.43 31.28 8.09
C GLN A 784 -26.35 31.92 7.21
N LEU A 785 -26.47 31.71 5.90
CA LEU A 785 -25.69 32.42 4.89
C LEU A 785 -26.61 33.20 3.96
N HIS A 786 -26.06 34.22 3.31
CA HIS A 786 -26.77 35.03 2.33
C HIS A 786 -26.08 34.89 0.97
N VAL A 787 -26.85 34.57 -0.06
CA VAL A 787 -26.34 34.42 -1.43
C VAL A 787 -26.84 35.58 -2.28
N ASP A 788 -25.90 36.34 -2.85
CA ASP A 788 -26.17 37.37 -3.86
C ASP A 788 -25.38 37.04 -5.11
N LYS A 789 -26.08 36.52 -6.13
CA LYS A 789 -25.50 35.95 -7.36
C LYS A 789 -24.51 34.83 -7.01
N ASP A 790 -23.23 35.10 -7.19
CA ASP A 790 -22.10 34.20 -6.97
C ASP A 790 -21.37 34.50 -5.66
N ARG A 791 -21.80 35.52 -4.89
CA ARG A 791 -21.18 35.95 -3.64
C ARG A 791 -21.93 35.38 -2.45
N VAL A 792 -21.18 34.94 -1.45
CA VAL A 792 -21.73 34.36 -0.21
C VAL A 792 -21.28 35.20 0.96
N THR A 793 -22.22 35.65 1.80
CA THR A 793 -21.91 36.46 2.99
C THR A 793 -22.45 35.79 4.26
N VAL A 794 -21.61 35.75 5.29
CA VAL A 794 -21.93 35.19 6.62
C VAL A 794 -21.41 36.10 7.73
N SER A 795 -21.90 35.89 8.96
CA SER A 795 -21.27 36.52 10.13
C SER A 795 -19.87 35.95 10.34
N SER A 796 -18.87 36.83 10.49
CA SER A 796 -17.48 36.45 10.76
C SER A 796 -17.33 35.64 12.05
N ALA A 797 -18.20 35.87 13.04
CA ALA A 797 -18.19 35.23 14.35
C ALA A 797 -19.00 33.92 14.41
N ASP A 798 -19.66 33.52 13.31
CA ASP A 798 -20.47 32.32 13.29
C ASP A 798 -19.63 31.06 13.58
N PRO A 799 -20.04 30.19 14.53
CA PRO A 799 -19.25 29.02 14.94
C PRO A 799 -19.25 27.87 13.92
N LEU A 800 -20.16 27.88 12.95
CA LEU A 800 -20.25 26.89 11.87
C LEU A 800 -19.65 27.44 10.57
N LEU A 801 -20.12 28.59 10.10
CA LEU A 801 -19.77 29.17 8.80
C LEU A 801 -18.73 30.29 8.88
N GLY A 802 -18.49 30.88 10.05
CA GLY A 802 -17.70 32.10 10.16
C GLY A 802 -16.20 31.92 9.88
N HIS A 803 -15.44 32.98 10.14
CA HIS A 803 -13.98 32.98 9.97
C HIS A 803 -13.25 31.97 10.85
N ASN A 804 -13.89 31.51 11.95
CA ASN A 804 -13.43 30.39 12.77
C ASN A 804 -14.41 29.20 12.75
N GLY A 805 -15.21 29.09 11.69
CA GLY A 805 -16.23 28.06 11.55
C GLY A 805 -15.67 26.65 11.53
N ALA A 806 -16.56 25.65 11.60
CA ALA A 806 -16.18 24.25 11.47
C ALA A 806 -15.76 23.90 10.02
N VAL A 807 -15.10 22.76 9.83
CA VAL A 807 -14.62 22.29 8.52
C VAL A 807 -15.78 22.18 7.53
N GLU A 808 -16.88 21.57 7.97
CA GLU A 808 -18.07 21.36 7.16
C GLU A 808 -18.71 22.68 6.70
N GLY A 809 -18.66 23.72 7.54
CA GLY A 809 -19.16 25.04 7.16
C GLY A 809 -18.25 25.75 6.17
N ALA A 810 -16.92 25.64 6.34
CA ALA A 810 -15.97 26.17 5.37
C ALA A 810 -16.09 25.48 3.98
N ALA A 811 -16.37 24.17 3.97
CA ALA A 811 -16.64 23.42 2.75
C ALA A 811 -17.93 23.88 2.04
N VAL A 812 -19.02 24.13 2.79
CA VAL A 812 -20.25 24.74 2.25
C VAL A 812 -19.94 26.07 1.60
N LEU A 813 -19.23 26.94 2.30
CA LEU A 813 -18.92 28.27 1.83
C LEU A 813 -18.13 28.31 0.51
N ARG A 814 -17.28 27.32 0.25
CA ARG A 814 -16.50 27.22 -0.99
C ARG A 814 -17.39 27.04 -2.22
N ASP A 815 -18.35 26.12 -2.16
CA ASP A 815 -19.07 25.63 -3.35
C ASP A 815 -20.55 26.00 -3.40
N VAL A 816 -21.12 26.54 -2.32
CA VAL A 816 -22.59 26.71 -2.19
C VAL A 816 -23.21 27.52 -3.33
N ALA A 817 -22.55 28.58 -3.80
CA ALA A 817 -23.07 29.39 -4.91
C ALA A 817 -23.22 28.57 -6.20
N ASN A 818 -22.21 27.75 -6.51
CA ASN A 818 -22.22 26.85 -7.67
C ASN A 818 -23.24 25.72 -7.49
N ALA A 819 -23.37 25.19 -6.27
CA ALA A 819 -24.29 24.12 -5.97
C ALA A 819 -25.76 24.57 -6.04
N LEU A 820 -26.07 25.78 -5.54
CA LEU A 820 -27.40 26.39 -5.62
C LEU A 820 -27.78 26.75 -7.07
N ALA A 821 -26.83 27.22 -7.89
CA ALA A 821 -27.08 27.53 -9.30
C ALA A 821 -27.50 26.30 -10.13
N ARG A 822 -27.21 25.08 -9.67
CA ARG A 822 -27.56 23.81 -10.33
C ARG A 822 -28.90 23.23 -9.87
N GLN A 823 -29.66 23.91 -9.02
CA GLN A 823 -30.94 23.42 -8.50
C GLN A 823 -32.13 23.72 -9.43
N GLY A 824 -33.00 22.73 -9.64
CA GLY A 824 -34.35 22.89 -10.21
C GLY A 824 -35.41 22.93 -9.11
N GLU A 825 -36.66 23.32 -9.44
CA GLU A 825 -37.77 23.47 -8.48
C GLU A 825 -38.01 22.21 -7.63
N THR A 826 -38.25 22.41 -6.32
CA THR A 826 -38.17 21.39 -5.28
C THR A 826 -39.51 20.72 -5.00
N ASP A 827 -39.57 19.42 -5.27
CA ASP A 827 -40.57 18.45 -4.82
C ASP A 827 -40.38 18.02 -3.34
N GLY A 828 -39.71 18.85 -2.53
CA GLY A 828 -39.40 18.57 -1.12
C GLY A 828 -38.17 17.66 -0.90
N LEU A 829 -37.43 17.32 -1.96
CA LEU A 829 -36.22 16.50 -1.88
C LEU A 829 -34.95 17.36 -1.94
N LEU A 830 -33.92 16.92 -1.24
CA LEU A 830 -32.60 17.55 -1.18
C LEU A 830 -31.68 16.91 -2.21
N ARG A 831 -30.81 17.69 -2.86
CA ARG A 831 -29.79 17.15 -3.75
C ARG A 831 -28.54 16.78 -2.95
N ALA A 832 -28.08 15.54 -3.05
CA ALA A 832 -26.79 15.14 -2.51
C ALA A 832 -25.68 15.89 -3.25
N VAL A 833 -24.72 16.45 -2.52
CA VAL A 833 -23.55 17.13 -3.08
C VAL A 833 -22.32 16.77 -2.24
N GLN A 834 -21.22 16.46 -2.93
CA GLN A 834 -19.92 16.25 -2.29
C GLN A 834 -19.15 17.58 -2.28
N LEU A 835 -18.76 18.01 -1.09
CA LEU A 835 -18.02 19.23 -0.82
C LEU A 835 -16.62 18.86 -0.31
N GLY A 836 -15.76 18.36 -1.19
CA GLY A 836 -14.49 17.76 -0.79
C GLY A 836 -14.70 16.42 -0.06
N ASP A 837 -14.29 16.33 1.20
CA ASP A 837 -14.54 15.16 2.07
C ASP A 837 -15.81 15.27 2.92
N VAL A 838 -16.58 16.35 2.73
CA VAL A 838 -17.85 16.62 3.42
C VAL A 838 -19.02 16.23 2.52
N GLY A 839 -19.98 15.47 3.04
CA GLY A 839 -21.26 15.26 2.38
C GLY A 839 -22.29 16.31 2.80
N ALA A 840 -22.95 16.92 1.82
CA ALA A 840 -24.03 17.87 2.00
C ALA A 840 -25.29 17.45 1.25
N MET A 841 -26.44 17.92 1.72
CA MET A 841 -27.74 17.79 1.07
C MET A 841 -28.33 19.19 0.94
N ILE A 842 -28.52 19.64 -0.29
CA ILE A 842 -28.85 21.03 -0.60
C ILE A 842 -30.30 21.09 -1.10
N GLY A 843 -31.12 21.91 -0.47
CA GLY A 843 -32.44 22.31 -0.93
C GLY A 843 -32.45 23.75 -1.43
N LYS A 844 -33.65 24.25 -1.75
CA LYS A 844 -33.83 25.62 -2.26
C LYS A 844 -33.45 26.69 -1.24
N ASP A 845 -33.90 26.54 0.00
CA ASP A 845 -33.77 27.54 1.07
C ASP A 845 -33.01 26.98 2.31
N GLU A 846 -32.55 25.73 2.25
CA GLU A 846 -31.90 25.04 3.35
C GLU A 846 -30.77 24.10 2.86
N ILE A 847 -29.75 23.92 3.70
CA ILE A 847 -28.61 23.05 3.47
C ILE A 847 -28.41 22.21 4.72
N PHE A 848 -28.26 20.91 4.54
CA PHE A 848 -27.87 19.99 5.60
C PHE A 848 -26.45 19.52 5.34
N VAL A 849 -25.55 19.79 6.28
CA VAL A 849 -24.13 19.45 6.16
C VAL A 849 -23.69 18.69 7.40
N SER A 850 -22.77 17.76 7.24
CA SER A 850 -22.26 16.97 8.36
C SER A 850 -20.73 16.93 8.34
N SER A 851 -20.11 16.66 9.49
CA SER A 851 -18.65 16.49 9.52
C SER A 851 -18.24 15.29 8.65
N PRO A 852 -17.00 15.24 8.12
CA PRO A 852 -16.51 14.11 7.34
C PRO A 852 -16.61 12.74 8.05
N ALA A 853 -16.56 12.74 9.39
CA ALA A 853 -16.65 11.53 10.21
C ALA A 853 -18.10 11.11 10.52
N ASP A 854 -19.09 11.92 10.14
CA ASP A 854 -20.49 11.65 10.41
C ASP A 854 -21.07 10.65 9.41
N GLN A 855 -22.03 9.84 9.85
CA GLN A 855 -22.72 8.87 8.99
C GLN A 855 -23.49 9.54 7.85
N TRP A 856 -24.00 10.76 8.02
CA TRP A 856 -24.66 11.50 6.94
C TRP A 856 -23.69 11.76 5.78
N SER A 857 -22.45 12.16 6.05
CA SER A 857 -21.43 12.36 5.00
C SER A 857 -21.15 11.07 4.26
N THR A 858 -21.01 9.96 4.99
CA THR A 858 -20.83 8.63 4.41
C THR A 858 -21.98 8.26 3.48
N ARG A 859 -23.24 8.47 3.91
CA ARG A 859 -24.43 8.17 3.10
C ARG A 859 -24.52 9.03 1.84
N VAL A 860 -24.22 10.32 1.95
CA VAL A 860 -24.19 11.24 0.80
C VAL A 860 -23.15 10.78 -0.22
N GLN A 861 -21.93 10.47 0.21
CA GLN A 861 -20.87 9.99 -0.69
C GLN A 861 -21.24 8.67 -1.36
N GLN A 862 -21.84 7.74 -0.60
CA GLN A 862 -22.37 6.50 -1.16
C GLN A 862 -23.44 6.76 -2.23
N ALA A 863 -24.37 7.68 -1.98
CA ALA A 863 -25.44 8.00 -2.92
C ALA A 863 -24.91 8.55 -4.25
N LEU A 864 -23.86 9.37 -4.18
CA LEU A 864 -23.25 10.00 -5.35
C LEU A 864 -22.47 9.03 -6.25
N THR A 865 -22.14 7.82 -5.78
CA THR A 865 -21.48 6.80 -6.63
C THR A 865 -22.36 6.36 -7.82
N GLY A 866 -23.69 6.54 -7.73
CA GLY A 866 -24.65 6.27 -8.81
C GLY A 866 -24.92 7.47 -9.73
N GLY A 867 -24.25 8.61 -9.52
CA GLY A 867 -24.51 9.86 -10.25
C GLY A 867 -25.29 10.87 -9.41
N ASP A 868 -26.21 11.60 -10.05
CA ASP A 868 -27.06 12.57 -9.35
C ASP A 868 -28.00 11.86 -8.37
N ALA A 869 -27.89 12.20 -7.10
CA ALA A 869 -28.66 11.56 -6.03
C ALA A 869 -29.57 12.57 -5.32
N THR A 870 -30.79 12.12 -4.97
CA THR A 870 -31.74 12.88 -4.17
C THR A 870 -31.97 12.25 -2.82
N MET A 871 -32.03 13.07 -1.77
CA MET A 871 -32.04 12.66 -0.38
C MET A 871 -33.22 13.31 0.35
N ARG A 872 -33.64 12.69 1.44
CA ARG A 872 -34.59 13.26 2.41
C ARG A 872 -34.07 13.01 3.82
N ILE A 873 -34.40 13.90 4.74
CA ILE A 873 -34.16 13.69 6.16
C ILE A 873 -35.45 13.25 6.82
N THR A 874 -35.45 12.06 7.40
CA THR A 874 -36.58 11.51 8.15
C THR A 874 -36.05 11.01 9.49
N ASP A 875 -36.68 11.40 10.61
CA ASP A 875 -36.31 10.97 11.96
C ASP A 875 -34.81 11.15 12.31
N GLY A 876 -34.20 12.23 11.82
CA GLY A 876 -32.78 12.52 12.04
C GLY A 876 -31.82 11.66 11.22
N GLN A 877 -32.31 10.97 10.19
CA GLN A 877 -31.49 10.16 9.29
C GLN A 877 -31.53 10.73 7.87
N ALA A 878 -30.36 10.77 7.22
CA ALA A 878 -30.26 11.02 5.79
C ALA A 878 -30.61 9.74 5.01
N ILE A 879 -31.59 9.81 4.11
CA ILE A 879 -32.14 8.68 3.35
C ILE A 879 -32.09 9.02 1.87
N HIS A 880 -31.68 8.08 1.01
CA HIS A 880 -31.71 8.27 -0.44
C HIS A 880 -33.13 8.06 -0.98
N VAL A 881 -33.51 8.80 -2.01
CA VAL A 881 -34.84 8.73 -2.63
C VAL A 881 -34.66 8.55 -4.12
N ASP A 882 -35.13 7.40 -4.65
CA ASP A 882 -35.24 7.17 -6.10
C ASP A 882 -36.56 7.80 -6.60
N LYS A 883 -36.48 8.64 -7.64
CA LYS A 883 -37.66 9.29 -8.24
C LYS A 883 -38.28 8.49 -9.40
N SER A 884 -37.75 7.32 -9.70
CA SER A 884 -38.24 6.51 -10.81
C SER A 884 -39.70 6.11 -10.58
N PRO A 885 -40.61 6.37 -11.53
CA PRO A 885 -42.00 5.99 -11.38
C PRO A 885 -42.12 4.47 -11.28
N MET A 886 -42.81 4.03 -10.23
CA MET A 886 -43.08 2.63 -9.95
C MET A 886 -44.57 2.33 -10.08
N HIS A 887 -44.87 1.24 -10.76
CA HIS A 887 -46.22 0.73 -10.96
C HIS A 887 -46.43 -0.52 -10.12
N HIS A 888 -47.47 -0.52 -9.28
CA HIS A 888 -47.84 -1.69 -8.50
C HIS A 888 -48.34 -2.82 -9.41
N VAL A 889 -47.76 -4.01 -9.25
CA VAL A 889 -48.11 -5.21 -10.01
C VAL A 889 -48.98 -6.16 -9.18
N GLY A 890 -48.65 -6.35 -7.90
CA GLY A 890 -49.38 -7.29 -7.05
C GLY A 890 -48.90 -7.32 -5.60
N THR A 891 -49.71 -7.89 -4.70
CA THR A 891 -49.37 -8.06 -3.29
C THR A 891 -49.63 -9.52 -2.89
N GLN A 892 -48.67 -10.13 -2.20
CA GLN A 892 -48.81 -11.51 -1.69
C GLN A 892 -48.17 -11.65 -0.30
N LYS A 893 -48.67 -12.57 0.53
CA LYS A 893 -47.96 -13.03 1.73
C LYS A 893 -47.10 -14.23 1.35
N ALA A 894 -45.84 -14.23 1.77
CA ALA A 894 -44.90 -15.31 1.54
C ALA A 894 -43.93 -15.40 2.73
N THR A 895 -43.26 -16.53 2.90
CA THR A 895 -42.10 -16.58 3.81
C THR A 895 -40.94 -15.84 3.18
N LEU A 896 -40.12 -15.16 3.99
CA LEU A 896 -38.97 -14.42 3.52
C LEU A 896 -38.03 -15.29 2.66
N GLY A 897 -37.89 -16.57 2.97
CA GLY A 897 -37.15 -17.53 2.16
C GLY A 897 -37.76 -17.82 0.80
N GLU A 898 -39.08 -17.89 0.67
CA GLU A 898 -39.72 -18.00 -0.66
C GLU A 898 -39.46 -16.75 -1.51
N VAL A 899 -39.45 -15.58 -0.86
CA VAL A 899 -39.21 -14.29 -1.51
C VAL A 899 -37.78 -14.19 -2.02
N LEU A 900 -36.80 -14.38 -1.14
CA LEU A 900 -35.37 -14.28 -1.47
C LEU A 900 -34.89 -15.37 -2.43
N ASN A 901 -35.61 -16.49 -2.51
CA ASN A 901 -35.32 -17.55 -3.48
C ASN A 901 -35.99 -17.34 -4.85
N SER A 902 -36.90 -16.37 -5.00
CA SER A 902 -37.53 -16.05 -6.29
C SER A 902 -36.49 -15.59 -7.32
N PRO A 903 -36.44 -16.19 -8.52
CA PRO A 903 -35.54 -15.74 -9.59
C PRO A 903 -36.00 -14.40 -10.20
N SER A 904 -35.04 -13.61 -10.66
CA SER A 904 -35.25 -12.38 -11.46
C SER A 904 -36.08 -11.30 -10.75
N THR A 905 -35.63 -10.83 -9.59
CA THR A 905 -36.33 -9.82 -8.78
C THR A 905 -35.36 -8.99 -7.95
N THR A 906 -35.41 -7.67 -8.04
CA THR A 906 -34.63 -6.76 -7.20
C THR A 906 -35.38 -6.51 -5.88
N PHE A 907 -34.74 -6.78 -4.73
CA PHE A 907 -35.40 -6.72 -3.42
C PHE A 907 -35.07 -5.43 -2.68
N TYR A 908 -36.12 -4.72 -2.25
CA TYR A 908 -36.03 -3.58 -1.35
C TYR A 908 -36.81 -3.88 -0.07
N VAL A 909 -36.28 -3.43 1.05
CA VAL A 909 -36.78 -3.71 2.40
C VAL A 909 -37.41 -2.42 2.88
N ASN A 910 -38.71 -2.44 3.13
CA ASN A 910 -39.40 -1.28 3.66
C ASN A 910 -38.78 -0.83 5.00
N GLU A 911 -38.65 0.48 5.24
CA GLU A 911 -38.00 1.01 6.46
C GLU A 911 -38.66 0.53 7.76
N SER A 912 -39.99 0.37 7.79
CA SER A 912 -40.67 -0.18 8.98
C SER A 912 -40.28 -1.63 9.23
N PHE A 913 -40.10 -2.41 8.16
CA PHE A 913 -39.61 -3.78 8.25
C PHE A 913 -38.12 -3.81 8.61
N ARG A 914 -37.30 -2.94 8.00
CA ARG A 914 -35.87 -2.74 8.32
C ARG A 914 -35.67 -2.39 9.78
N ALA A 915 -36.52 -1.56 10.37
CA ALA A 915 -36.49 -1.22 11.80
C ALA A 915 -36.74 -2.43 12.72
N THR A 916 -37.43 -3.47 12.24
CA THR A 916 -37.58 -4.76 12.96
C THR A 916 -36.36 -5.66 12.81
N LEU A 917 -35.53 -5.43 11.80
CA LEU A 917 -34.28 -6.14 11.63
C LEU A 917 -33.24 -5.53 12.57
N ALA A 918 -32.46 -6.36 13.25
CA ALA A 918 -31.32 -5.88 14.05
C ALA A 918 -30.16 -5.26 13.20
N THR A 919 -30.35 -5.04 11.89
CA THR A 919 -29.42 -4.38 10.96
C THR A 919 -30.11 -3.09 10.56
N LYS A 920 -29.98 -2.07 11.41
CA LYS A 920 -30.66 -0.80 11.20
C LYS A 920 -30.11 -0.04 9.99
N ASP A 921 -28.84 -0.28 9.63
CA ASP A 921 -28.10 0.44 8.60
C ASP A 921 -27.29 -0.50 7.69
N GLY A 922 -27.25 -0.23 6.38
CA GLY A 922 -26.43 -0.95 5.38
C GLY A 922 -27.16 -2.05 4.59
N PRO A 923 -26.46 -2.77 3.68
CA PRO A 923 -27.05 -3.86 2.90
C PRO A 923 -27.51 -4.97 3.83
N VAL A 924 -28.73 -5.44 3.60
CA VAL A 924 -29.25 -6.60 4.29
C VAL A 924 -28.73 -7.83 3.57
N VAL A 925 -27.84 -8.58 4.20
CA VAL A 925 -27.42 -9.86 3.67
C VAL A 925 -28.56 -10.84 3.87
N ALA A 926 -29.05 -11.46 2.79
CA ALA A 926 -30.16 -12.42 2.83
C ALA A 926 -29.96 -13.49 3.93
N ASP A 927 -28.72 -13.96 4.09
CA ASP A 927 -28.33 -14.99 5.07
C ASP A 927 -28.48 -14.54 6.53
N ALA A 928 -28.47 -13.22 6.79
CA ALA A 928 -28.65 -12.66 8.14
C ALA A 928 -30.12 -12.53 8.57
N LEU A 929 -31.07 -12.97 7.72
CA LEU A 929 -32.50 -12.85 7.94
C LEU A 929 -33.15 -14.18 8.30
N ARG A 930 -34.19 -14.12 9.14
CA ARG A 930 -35.01 -15.30 9.49
C ARG A 930 -35.88 -15.70 8.30
N GLN A 931 -35.43 -16.71 7.56
CA GLN A 931 -36.06 -17.17 6.32
C GLN A 931 -37.51 -17.67 6.48
N ASN A 932 -37.88 -18.16 7.67
CA ASN A 932 -39.22 -18.66 7.97
C ASN A 932 -40.21 -17.57 8.40
N MET A 933 -39.80 -16.31 8.42
CA MET A 933 -40.67 -15.19 8.79
C MET A 933 -41.66 -14.89 7.67
N THR A 934 -42.95 -14.81 8.00
CA THR A 934 -43.97 -14.32 7.06
C THR A 934 -43.75 -12.84 6.78
N VAL A 935 -43.76 -12.47 5.51
CA VAL A 935 -43.64 -11.09 5.04
C VAL A 935 -44.73 -10.80 4.03
N THR A 936 -45.11 -9.53 3.94
CA THR A 936 -45.97 -9.05 2.85
C THR A 936 -45.05 -8.55 1.74
N VAL A 937 -45.18 -9.13 0.55
CA VAL A 937 -44.44 -8.75 -0.65
C VAL A 937 -45.33 -7.90 -1.53
N ARG A 938 -44.85 -6.71 -1.90
CA ARG A 938 -45.44 -5.92 -2.98
C ARG A 938 -44.50 -5.94 -4.17
N GLU A 939 -45.01 -6.44 -5.27
CA GLU A 939 -44.31 -6.42 -6.54
C GLU A 939 -44.62 -5.10 -7.25
N VAL A 940 -43.58 -4.42 -7.72
CA VAL A 940 -43.69 -3.19 -8.49
C VAL A 940 -42.76 -3.26 -9.71
N THR A 941 -43.09 -2.52 -10.77
CA THR A 941 -42.25 -2.38 -11.96
C THR A 941 -41.86 -0.93 -12.15
N ALA A 942 -40.60 -0.68 -12.44
CA ALA A 942 -40.12 0.66 -12.79
C ALA A 942 -40.10 0.88 -14.31
N GLU A 943 -40.43 2.10 -14.75
CA GLU A 943 -40.35 2.47 -16.17
C GLU A 943 -38.92 2.60 -16.68
N ASN A 944 -37.96 2.90 -15.80
CA ASN A 944 -36.54 3.06 -16.08
C ASN A 944 -35.71 2.11 -15.21
N GLU A 945 -34.51 1.77 -15.69
CA GLU A 945 -33.52 1.07 -14.89
C GLU A 945 -33.23 1.88 -13.61
N GLN A 946 -33.39 1.25 -12.45
CA GLN A 946 -33.21 1.91 -11.17
C GLN A 946 -31.76 2.38 -11.05
N THR A 947 -31.58 3.64 -10.67
CA THR A 947 -30.26 4.16 -10.30
C THR A 947 -29.84 3.67 -8.91
N VAL A 948 -30.79 3.10 -8.16
CA VAL A 948 -30.64 2.77 -6.75
C VAL A 948 -30.40 1.26 -6.51
N PRO A 949 -29.33 0.89 -5.79
CA PRO A 949 -29.00 -0.51 -5.48
C PRO A 949 -30.01 -1.19 -4.55
N ALA A 950 -30.23 -2.50 -4.75
CA ALA A 950 -31.09 -3.34 -3.91
C ALA A 950 -30.71 -3.31 -2.42
N ASP A 951 -31.71 -3.34 -1.53
CA ASP A 951 -31.49 -3.44 -0.09
C ASP A 951 -30.99 -4.81 0.34
N VAL A 952 -31.39 -5.87 -0.39
CA VAL A 952 -31.01 -7.24 -0.08
C VAL A 952 -30.04 -7.77 -1.14
N LYS A 953 -28.87 -8.21 -0.69
CA LYS A 953 -27.93 -8.99 -1.53
C LYS A 953 -28.11 -10.47 -1.23
N ILE A 954 -28.17 -11.29 -2.27
CA ILE A 954 -28.29 -12.76 -2.18
C ILE A 954 -27.01 -13.37 -2.74
N TYR A 955 -26.47 -14.36 -2.04
CA TYR A 955 -25.30 -15.12 -2.49
C TYR A 955 -25.77 -16.30 -3.37
N ARG A 956 -25.34 -16.37 -4.63
CA ARG A 956 -25.61 -17.52 -5.53
C ARG A 956 -24.39 -17.80 -6.40
N ASN A 957 -24.07 -19.09 -6.60
CA ASN A 957 -23.00 -19.55 -7.50
C ASN A 957 -21.62 -18.93 -7.23
N ALA A 958 -21.24 -18.83 -5.95
CA ALA A 958 -19.98 -18.24 -5.50
C ALA A 958 -19.79 -16.73 -5.77
N GLU A 959 -20.81 -16.04 -6.28
CA GLU A 959 -20.80 -14.60 -6.56
C GLU A 959 -21.96 -13.89 -5.85
N TRP A 960 -21.72 -12.66 -5.38
CA TRP A 960 -22.79 -11.77 -4.97
C TRP A 960 -23.37 -11.11 -6.22
N SER A 961 -24.41 -11.70 -6.80
CA SER A 961 -25.04 -11.16 -8.00
C SER A 961 -26.20 -10.22 -7.64
N ARG A 962 -26.32 -9.09 -8.36
CA ARG A 962 -27.62 -8.44 -8.56
C ARG A 962 -28.52 -9.47 -9.24
N VAL A 963 -29.81 -9.46 -8.98
CA VAL A 963 -30.73 -10.50 -9.50
C VAL A 963 -31.02 -10.36 -11.00
N ASP A 964 -30.18 -9.67 -11.81
CA ASP A 964 -30.52 -9.30 -13.19
C ASP A 964 -29.39 -9.30 -14.28
N THR A 965 -28.19 -9.91 -14.17
CA THR A 965 -27.27 -9.90 -15.36
C THR A 965 -26.25 -11.05 -15.50
N PRO A 966 -26.08 -11.66 -16.71
CA PRO A 966 -24.91 -12.50 -17.04
C PRO A 966 -23.61 -11.67 -17.10
N PRO A 967 -22.41 -12.30 -17.07
CA PRO A 967 -21.18 -11.63 -16.65
C PRO A 967 -20.72 -10.59 -17.68
N ARG A 968 -20.72 -9.30 -17.29
CA ARG A 968 -19.76 -8.26 -17.71
C ARG A 968 -19.98 -6.96 -16.90
N PHE A 969 -18.87 -6.50 -16.30
CA PHE A 969 -18.55 -5.20 -15.67
C PHE A 969 -19.71 -4.24 -15.29
N GLY A 970 -19.91 -4.05 -13.98
CA GLY A 970 -20.74 -2.99 -13.40
C GLY A 970 -20.98 -3.13 -11.88
N VAL A 971 -20.67 -2.06 -11.13
CA VAL A 971 -20.49 -1.87 -9.65
C VAL A 971 -21.81 -1.91 -8.81
N SER A 972 -21.75 -1.96 -7.46
CA SER A 972 -22.51 -1.07 -6.49
C SER A 972 -22.92 -1.67 -5.11
N THR A 973 -23.01 -0.80 -4.09
CA THR A 973 -23.36 -0.99 -2.66
C THR A 973 -24.54 -0.09 -2.22
N SER A 974 -25.41 -0.58 -1.32
CA SER A 974 -26.79 -0.12 -1.01
C SER A 974 -26.97 1.16 -0.17
N LEU A 975 -28.12 1.84 -0.37
CA LEU A 975 -28.64 3.00 0.39
C LEU A 975 -29.94 2.60 1.13
N ASN A 976 -30.38 3.36 2.15
CA ASN A 976 -31.76 3.29 2.67
C ASN A 976 -32.67 4.10 1.73
N ILE A 977 -33.82 3.55 1.31
CA ILE A 977 -34.55 4.01 0.13
C ILE A 977 -36.03 4.15 0.45
N ILE A 978 -36.62 5.28 0.05
CA ILE A 978 -38.07 5.48 0.12
C ILE A 978 -38.63 5.54 -1.30
N VAL A 979 -39.67 4.75 -1.51
CA VAL A 979 -40.30 4.44 -2.80
C VAL A 979 -41.72 5.02 -2.77
N THR A 980 -41.96 6.10 -3.51
CA THR A 980 -43.28 6.73 -3.54
C THR A 980 -44.12 6.22 -4.71
N LEU A 981 -45.29 5.65 -4.39
CA LEU A 981 -46.22 5.07 -5.36
C LEU A 981 -47.29 6.10 -5.75
N ASN A 982 -47.35 6.47 -7.03
CA ASN A 982 -48.44 7.32 -7.53
C ASN A 982 -49.73 6.50 -7.64
N SER A 983 -50.72 6.79 -6.79
CA SER A 983 -51.99 6.07 -6.71
C SER A 983 -53.03 6.44 -7.79
N THR A 984 -52.64 7.16 -8.85
CA THR A 984 -53.59 7.59 -9.88
C THR A 984 -53.57 6.58 -11.03
N PRO A 985 -54.65 5.81 -11.27
CA PRO A 985 -54.69 4.89 -12.40
C PRO A 985 -54.63 5.69 -13.71
N PRO A 986 -53.67 5.44 -14.62
CA PRO A 986 -53.66 6.10 -15.91
C PRO A 986 -54.91 5.70 -16.69
N SER A 987 -55.58 6.68 -17.31
CA SER A 987 -56.80 6.46 -18.10
C SER A 987 -56.58 5.66 -19.39
N THR A 988 -55.35 5.20 -19.65
CA THR A 988 -55.02 4.30 -20.76
C THR A 988 -53.64 3.68 -20.50
N PRO A 989 -53.46 2.34 -20.59
CA PRO A 989 -52.15 1.73 -20.42
C PRO A 989 -51.29 1.99 -21.67
N ALA A 990 -50.30 2.86 -21.56
CA ALA A 990 -49.20 2.89 -22.51
C ALA A 990 -48.39 1.60 -22.33
N LYS A 991 -48.19 0.86 -23.42
CA LYS A 991 -47.40 -0.38 -23.42
C LYS A 991 -45.93 0.00 -23.18
N PRO A 992 -45.27 -0.45 -22.10
CA PRO A 992 -43.88 -0.11 -21.84
C PRO A 992 -42.99 -0.62 -22.98
N SER A 993 -42.15 0.24 -23.54
CA SER A 993 -41.16 -0.13 -24.55
C SER A 993 -39.83 -0.46 -23.87
N GLY A 994 -39.78 -1.58 -23.14
CA GLY A 994 -38.57 -2.05 -22.44
C GLY A 994 -38.90 -3.22 -21.50
N ALA A 995 -37.90 -4.04 -21.16
CA ALA A 995 -38.05 -5.03 -20.10
C ALA A 995 -38.08 -4.29 -18.76
N ALA A 996 -39.27 -4.10 -18.19
CA ALA A 996 -39.43 -3.43 -16.90
C ALA A 996 -38.70 -4.22 -15.80
N THR A 997 -37.85 -3.56 -15.02
CA THR A 997 -37.17 -4.18 -13.87
C THR A 997 -38.21 -4.55 -12.81
N ARG A 998 -38.24 -5.83 -12.43
CA ARG A 998 -39.16 -6.34 -11.42
C ARG A 998 -38.59 -6.07 -10.03
N ILE A 999 -39.34 -5.30 -9.25
CA ILE A 999 -38.94 -4.87 -7.91
C ILE A 999 -39.88 -5.51 -6.89
N VAL A 1000 -39.33 -6.06 -5.80
CA VAL A 1000 -40.11 -6.57 -4.67
C VAL A 1000 -39.80 -5.76 -3.43
N LEU A 1001 -40.85 -5.13 -2.89
CA LEU A 1001 -40.86 -4.46 -1.60
C LEU A 1001 -41.25 -5.47 -0.52
N ILE A 1002 -40.39 -5.68 0.47
CA ILE A 1002 -40.63 -6.59 1.59
C ILE A 1002 -41.14 -5.77 2.79
N CYS A 1003 -42.35 -6.09 3.24
CA CYS A 1003 -43.10 -5.39 4.29
C CYS A 1003 -43.40 -6.34 5.47
N PRO A 1004 -43.69 -5.82 6.68
CA PRO A 1004 -44.11 -6.64 7.80
C PRO A 1004 -45.43 -7.39 7.50
N GLU A 1005 -45.65 -8.52 8.20
CA GLU A 1005 -46.84 -9.37 7.99
C GLU A 1005 -48.18 -8.62 8.20
N ASP A 1006 -48.20 -7.63 9.09
CA ASP A 1006 -49.40 -6.90 9.52
C ASP A 1006 -49.60 -5.54 8.81
N ASP A 1007 -48.89 -5.26 7.71
CA ASP A 1007 -49.06 -3.99 6.97
C ASP A 1007 -50.44 -3.92 6.27
N ASN A 1008 -51.42 -3.34 6.99
CA ASN A 1008 -52.81 -3.16 6.54
C ASN A 1008 -53.07 -1.79 5.87
N ALA A 1009 -52.09 -1.28 5.10
CA ALA A 1009 -52.22 -0.13 4.20
C ALA A 1009 -51.80 1.27 4.70
N ASN A 1010 -50.70 1.40 5.44
CA ASN A 1010 -50.00 2.70 5.55
C ASN A 1010 -48.46 2.59 5.44
N GLY A 1011 -47.86 1.40 5.50
CA GLY A 1011 -46.41 1.25 5.55
C GLY A 1011 -45.72 1.07 4.20
N CYS A 1012 -46.39 0.48 3.20
CA CYS A 1012 -45.81 0.23 1.87
C CYS A 1012 -46.54 0.93 0.72
N GLY A 1013 -47.16 2.09 1.01
CA GLY A 1013 -47.93 2.90 0.06
C GLY A 1013 -47.37 4.29 -0.26
N ASP A 1014 -46.38 4.78 0.48
CA ASP A 1014 -45.80 6.14 0.38
C ASP A 1014 -44.27 6.14 0.25
#